data_AF-A0A8G1RVD1-F1
#
_entry.id   AF-A0A8G1RVD1-F1
#
_cell.length_a   1.000
_cell.length_b   1.000
_cell.length_c   1.000
_cell.angle_alpha   90.00
_cell.angle_beta   90.00
_cell.angle_gamma   90.00
#
_symmetry.space_group_name_H-M   'P 1'
#
loop_
_entity.id
_entity.type
_entity.pdbx_description
1 polymer ?
#
loop_
_entity_poly.entity_id
_entity_poly.type
_entity_poly.pdbx_seq_one_letter_code
_entity_poly.pdbx_strand_id
1 'polypeptide(L)'
;MGSSQSFHCDPNMGDIVIVGAGASGISVLMHLVEKAKNGKSLPPVTVIEKDTRFGPGLAYSSLCSGTIINMHTDTMGLYFNDPKHFSRWRSELESGPFPSRDIYGDYLEDMSHQALNAAQQLGMSVSFVHDEVTDIERQNDQSFLLTLSSGGQCLAGQVVMAPGNFTSTAYTHLVNQPQFLASPWPTESLKNIPADAPVLVIGSRLSAVDTAIALAQNGHQAPITFMSRSGRVPTVQGEPEPFPRRYSLHILAREVEANPSDALIKLMTCLMDEIDYINNGDWSWFRKHASPLKELQADIKAAREGNVHWQTVLRHTAPVIERYWSCLPVESQKLFLDKFFSPWMRYRHGMPLQNAQKILDLMEKSQLNVVAGERVDWDAERNVFFANTSSGLVETSYVVEATGQECHLDRISSSLIRSLVTKGLFKSHPTGGVDVDFDTFEAAPGLYTMGTLTRGTHFYVSAIDRVAAHAARIADALTQDPRAKSLHVAILLGSDFLSHIIASELIPKLLSQGHMPFIFICPDEQGSGTLKAPSLARRESHFFDVELLRDHFQPLLQAQNLKDGRLMTIEQIESTYGLFVQDISSVDDKTFLNTLKHQFIDLGILLRGSDRARKIAASHFSSESGHLLNLKPTFRRSSNGRASRKPSIRYQITVISEAGDLSELTETHYKSLDLLQDLEDSKDHAFGQVVQAALQVTESLSRGKGLPKAEPTQRHMTGKHPRGLSHEEAPAWSQDFVVSTLVDSFASPGKKQELSTYLNEVVRTWYAKQANAEIGDRVMV
;
A
#
# COMPACT_ATOMS: atom_id res chain seq x y z
N MET A 1 14.06 -51.37 6.13
CA MET A 1 14.46 -51.19 4.72
C MET A 1 13.28 -50.59 3.99
N GLY A 2 13.33 -49.27 3.74
CA GLY A 2 12.33 -48.50 3.03
C GLY A 2 13.06 -47.28 2.50
N SER A 3 13.14 -47.20 1.18
CA SER A 3 14.10 -46.44 0.38
C SER A 3 14.09 -44.94 0.62
N SER A 4 15.27 -44.39 0.89
CA SER A 4 15.65 -43.00 0.66
C SER A 4 15.33 -42.60 -0.78
N GLN A 5 14.31 -41.78 -0.99
CA GLN A 5 14.14 -41.08 -2.26
C GLN A 5 15.16 -39.96 -2.31
N SER A 6 16.24 -40.19 -3.04
CA SER A 6 17.16 -39.14 -3.49
C SER A 6 16.39 -38.21 -4.42
N PHE A 7 16.19 -36.96 -4.02
CA PHE A 7 15.67 -35.92 -4.89
C PHE A 7 16.75 -35.57 -5.92
N HIS A 8 16.67 -36.17 -7.11
CA HIS A 8 17.40 -35.68 -8.27
C HIS A 8 16.61 -34.51 -8.86
N CYS A 9 17.13 -33.30 -8.71
CA CYS A 9 16.72 -32.13 -9.48
C CYS A 9 17.15 -32.36 -10.94
N ASP A 10 16.19 -32.32 -11.87
CA ASP A 10 16.40 -32.53 -13.30
C ASP A 10 17.24 -31.36 -13.87
N PRO A 11 18.27 -31.55 -14.72
CA PRO A 11 19.24 -30.51 -15.07
C PRO A 11 18.73 -29.51 -16.14
N ASN A 12 17.42 -29.34 -16.28
CA ASN A 12 16.88 -28.29 -17.13
C ASN A 12 17.00 -26.95 -16.40
N MET A 13 18.01 -26.16 -16.78
CA MET A 13 18.19 -24.76 -16.36
C MET A 13 16.87 -23.99 -16.45
N GLY A 14 16.28 -23.73 -15.29
CA GLY A 14 15.03 -23.00 -15.13
C GLY A 14 14.70 -22.71 -13.67
N ASP A 15 15.05 -23.58 -12.74
CA ASP A 15 14.45 -23.57 -11.39
C ASP A 15 14.67 -22.28 -10.57
N ILE A 16 13.61 -21.86 -9.88
CA ILE A 16 13.63 -20.80 -8.86
C ILE A 16 13.62 -21.46 -7.48
N VAL A 17 14.59 -21.13 -6.64
CA VAL A 17 14.62 -21.60 -5.23
C VAL A 17 14.39 -20.44 -4.27
N ILE A 18 13.41 -20.57 -3.39
CA ILE A 18 13.12 -19.63 -2.31
C ILE A 18 13.62 -20.22 -0.99
N VAL A 19 14.56 -19.54 -0.34
CA VAL A 19 15.16 -19.95 0.94
C VAL A 19 14.48 -19.21 2.09
N GLY A 20 13.67 -19.93 2.86
CA GLY A 20 12.80 -19.41 3.92
C GLY A 20 11.35 -19.31 3.47
N ALA A 21 10.44 -19.86 4.27
CA ALA A 21 8.99 -19.89 4.04
C ALA A 21 8.22 -19.07 5.09
N GLY A 22 8.83 -18.02 5.64
CA GLY A 22 8.10 -17.00 6.41
C GLY A 22 7.22 -16.13 5.50
N ALA A 23 6.60 -15.09 6.08
CA ALA A 23 5.77 -14.12 5.35
C ALA A 23 6.42 -13.58 4.04
N SER A 24 7.73 -13.33 4.06
CA SER A 24 8.48 -12.87 2.89
C SER A 24 8.53 -13.91 1.76
N GLY A 25 8.96 -15.14 2.05
CA GLY A 25 9.08 -16.20 1.04
C GLY A 25 7.72 -16.64 0.49
N ILE A 26 6.71 -16.77 1.36
CA ILE A 26 5.34 -17.07 0.93
C ILE A 26 4.76 -15.96 0.07
N SER A 27 4.99 -14.69 0.40
CA SER A 27 4.54 -13.59 -0.44
C SER A 27 5.20 -13.62 -1.83
N VAL A 28 6.50 -13.97 -1.94
CA VAL A 28 7.15 -14.14 -3.26
C VAL A 28 6.48 -15.26 -4.06
N LEU A 29 6.24 -16.42 -3.45
CA LEU A 29 5.53 -17.53 -4.09
C LEU A 29 4.13 -17.11 -4.56
N MET A 30 3.35 -16.43 -3.71
CA MET A 30 2.02 -15.92 -4.07
C MET A 30 2.06 -15.02 -5.30
N HIS A 31 3.02 -14.08 -5.36
CA HIS A 31 3.14 -13.18 -6.52
C HIS A 31 3.60 -13.91 -7.77
N LEU A 32 4.46 -14.94 -7.68
CA LEU A 32 4.78 -15.81 -8.82
C LEU A 32 3.52 -16.56 -9.32
N VAL A 33 2.68 -17.06 -8.42
CA VAL A 33 1.40 -17.68 -8.79
C VAL A 33 0.48 -16.67 -9.48
N GLU A 34 0.42 -15.42 -9.03
CA GLU A 34 -0.33 -14.36 -9.73
C GLU A 34 0.25 -14.06 -11.12
N LYS A 35 1.57 -14.14 -11.31
CA LYS A 35 2.18 -14.04 -12.65
C LYS A 35 1.72 -15.19 -13.55
N ALA A 36 1.68 -16.41 -13.03
CA ALA A 36 1.19 -17.58 -13.76
C ALA A 36 -0.31 -17.46 -14.13
N LYS A 37 -1.16 -16.97 -13.22
CA LYS A 37 -2.59 -16.67 -13.50
C LYS A 37 -2.74 -15.67 -14.65
N ASN A 38 -1.81 -14.73 -14.77
CA ASN A 38 -1.75 -13.74 -15.85
C ASN A 38 -1.04 -14.24 -17.11
N GLY A 39 -0.86 -15.55 -17.26
CA GLY A 39 -0.36 -16.20 -18.48
C GLY A 39 1.16 -16.25 -18.62
N LYS A 40 1.92 -15.91 -17.58
CA LYS A 40 3.38 -16.10 -17.58
C LYS A 40 3.71 -17.58 -17.37
N SER A 41 4.52 -18.14 -18.27
CA SER A 41 5.12 -19.45 -18.05
C SER A 41 6.29 -19.29 -17.08
N LEU A 42 6.30 -20.09 -16.02
CA LEU A 42 7.32 -20.07 -14.99
C LEU A 42 8.04 -21.43 -14.93
N PRO A 43 9.34 -21.44 -14.61
CA PRO A 43 10.03 -22.66 -14.29
C PRO A 43 9.56 -23.26 -12.95
N PRO A 44 9.97 -24.50 -12.61
CA PRO A 44 9.71 -25.10 -11.31
C PRO A 44 10.18 -24.20 -10.16
N VAL A 45 9.39 -24.15 -9.09
CA VAL A 45 9.71 -23.39 -7.87
C VAL A 45 9.89 -24.33 -6.70
N THR A 46 11.03 -24.26 -6.02
CA THR A 46 11.27 -24.98 -4.77
C THR A 46 11.35 -24.01 -3.61
N VAL A 47 10.58 -24.25 -2.55
CA VAL A 47 10.64 -23.50 -1.30
C VAL A 47 11.32 -24.36 -0.25
N ILE A 48 12.41 -23.88 0.35
CA ILE A 48 13.19 -24.60 1.36
C ILE A 48 13.02 -23.89 2.71
N GLU A 49 12.54 -24.60 3.72
CA GLU A 49 12.34 -24.10 5.08
C GLU A 49 12.82 -25.12 6.10
N LYS A 50 13.48 -24.64 7.16
CA LYS A 50 14.07 -25.48 8.21
C LYS A 50 13.04 -25.91 9.26
N ASP A 51 11.94 -25.18 9.39
CA ASP A 51 10.84 -25.50 10.29
C ASP A 51 9.76 -26.33 9.57
N THR A 52 8.99 -27.12 10.33
CA THR A 52 7.98 -28.04 9.77
C THR A 52 6.70 -27.34 9.31
N ARG A 53 6.43 -26.12 9.78
CA ARG A 53 5.27 -25.30 9.35
C ARG A 53 5.74 -24.19 8.42
N PHE A 54 5.19 -24.17 7.20
CA PHE A 54 5.41 -23.10 6.24
C PHE A 54 4.44 -21.95 6.49
N GLY A 55 4.91 -20.71 6.41
CA GLY A 55 4.13 -19.49 6.61
C GLY A 55 4.54 -18.71 7.85
N PRO A 56 4.29 -19.22 9.08
CA PRO A 56 4.43 -18.43 10.30
C PRO A 56 5.83 -17.86 10.53
N GLY A 57 6.88 -18.62 10.21
CA GLY A 57 8.25 -18.32 10.65
C GLY A 57 8.34 -18.11 12.18
N LEU A 58 9.48 -17.61 12.66
CA LEU A 58 9.68 -17.43 14.11
C LEU A 58 8.69 -16.44 14.73
N ALA A 59 8.48 -15.29 14.10
CA ALA A 59 7.75 -14.16 14.69
C ALA A 59 6.24 -14.41 14.86
N TYR A 60 5.66 -15.36 14.12
CA TYR A 60 4.24 -15.70 14.17
C TYR A 60 3.99 -17.16 14.55
N SER A 61 5.03 -17.87 15.00
CA SER A 61 4.92 -19.24 15.50
C SER A 61 4.18 -19.32 16.84
N SER A 62 3.70 -20.52 17.18
CA SER A 62 3.11 -20.83 18.50
C SER A 62 4.08 -20.67 19.67
N LEU A 63 5.40 -20.70 19.41
CA LEU A 63 6.46 -20.43 20.39
C LEU A 63 6.47 -18.96 20.86
N CYS A 64 5.73 -18.10 20.17
CA CYS A 64 5.55 -16.68 20.45
C CYS A 64 4.15 -16.34 20.97
N SER A 65 3.40 -17.36 21.43
CA SER A 65 2.06 -17.21 22.01
C SER A 65 2.05 -16.19 23.17
N GLY A 66 0.93 -15.47 23.31
CA GLY A 66 0.77 -14.40 24.30
C GLY A 66 1.18 -13.00 23.82
N THR A 67 1.86 -12.90 22.68
CA THR A 67 2.18 -11.62 22.01
C THR A 67 1.16 -11.26 20.93
N ILE A 68 1.03 -9.96 20.63
CA ILE A 68 0.13 -9.43 19.61
C ILE A 68 0.89 -8.83 18.42
N ILE A 69 0.20 -8.67 17.30
CA ILE A 69 0.73 -7.87 16.19
C ILE A 69 0.75 -6.38 16.57
N ASN A 70 1.70 -5.64 16.00
CA ASN A 70 1.88 -4.20 16.26
C ASN A 70 1.38 -3.31 15.12
N MET A 71 0.88 -3.91 14.04
CA MET A 71 0.26 -3.21 12.91
C MET A 71 -1.23 -3.49 12.90
N HIS A 72 -2.02 -2.52 12.45
CA HIS A 72 -3.45 -2.68 12.28
C HIS A 72 -3.75 -3.79 11.26
N THR A 73 -4.78 -4.60 11.46
CA THR A 73 -5.12 -5.71 10.56
C THR A 73 -5.29 -5.29 9.09
N ASP A 74 -5.78 -4.07 8.86
CA ASP A 74 -5.97 -3.47 7.52
C ASP A 74 -4.67 -3.25 6.72
N THR A 75 -3.50 -3.45 7.32
CA THR A 75 -2.19 -3.34 6.65
C THR A 75 -1.38 -4.63 6.67
N MET A 76 -2.00 -5.75 7.01
CA MET A 76 -1.34 -7.05 7.22
C MET A 76 -1.60 -8.08 6.11
N GLY A 77 -2.26 -7.71 5.01
CA GLY A 77 -2.42 -8.57 3.84
C GLY A 77 -1.12 -8.81 3.08
N LEU A 78 -0.95 -10.02 2.52
CA LEU A 78 0.24 -10.40 1.72
C LEU A 78 0.19 -9.96 0.25
N TYR A 79 -0.95 -9.41 -0.22
CA TYR A 79 -1.08 -8.81 -1.54
C TYR A 79 -0.86 -7.29 -1.43
N PHE A 80 0.09 -6.75 -2.19
CA PHE A 80 0.45 -5.32 -2.09
C PHE A 80 -0.71 -4.38 -2.50
N ASN A 81 -1.58 -4.84 -3.39
CA ASN A 81 -2.75 -4.12 -3.90
C ASN A 81 -4.02 -4.38 -3.07
N ASP A 82 -3.94 -5.22 -2.03
CA ASP A 82 -5.05 -5.57 -1.14
C ASP A 82 -4.55 -5.75 0.31
N PRO A 83 -4.09 -4.67 0.95
CA PRO A 83 -3.55 -4.72 2.32
C PRO A 83 -4.60 -5.15 3.37
N LYS A 84 -5.90 -5.02 3.05
CA LYS A 84 -7.02 -5.41 3.91
C LYS A 84 -7.38 -6.90 3.82
N HIS A 85 -6.63 -7.69 3.04
CA HIS A 85 -6.92 -9.11 2.87
C HIS A 85 -6.99 -9.85 4.20
N PHE A 86 -6.04 -9.62 5.12
CA PHE A 86 -6.03 -10.26 6.44
C PHE A 86 -7.27 -9.89 7.27
N SER A 87 -7.67 -8.61 7.28
CA SER A 87 -8.89 -8.18 7.98
C SER A 87 -10.15 -8.89 7.50
N ARG A 88 -10.26 -9.17 6.18
CA ARG A 88 -11.42 -9.89 5.62
C ARG A 88 -11.34 -11.40 5.78
N TRP A 89 -10.12 -11.95 5.81
CA TRP A 89 -9.89 -13.37 6.04
C TRP A 89 -10.26 -13.79 7.47
N ARG A 90 -9.93 -12.95 8.45
CA ARG A 90 -10.17 -13.23 9.86
C ARG A 90 -11.66 -13.20 10.20
N SER A 91 -12.16 -14.27 10.80
CA SER A 91 -13.53 -14.38 11.32
C SER A 91 -13.69 -13.88 12.77
N GLU A 92 -12.62 -13.97 13.56
CA GLU A 92 -12.57 -13.50 14.95
C GLU A 92 -12.38 -11.97 15.01
N LEU A 93 -13.27 -11.27 15.71
CA LEU A 93 -13.22 -9.81 15.81
C LEU A 93 -13.08 -9.29 17.25
N GLU A 94 -13.15 -10.18 18.26
CA GLU A 94 -13.13 -9.81 19.69
C GLU A 94 -11.79 -9.20 20.11
N SER A 95 -10.69 -9.64 19.50
CA SER A 95 -9.33 -9.15 19.72
C SER A 95 -9.06 -7.78 19.08
N GLY A 96 -10.06 -7.18 18.44
CA GLY A 96 -9.96 -5.88 17.80
C GLY A 96 -8.94 -5.86 16.65
N PRO A 97 -8.33 -4.70 16.35
CA PRO A 97 -7.44 -4.55 15.20
C PRO A 97 -6.00 -5.08 15.40
N PHE A 98 -5.69 -5.63 16.57
CA PHE A 98 -4.36 -6.12 16.93
C PHE A 98 -4.43 -7.54 17.56
N PRO A 99 -4.84 -8.57 16.78
CA PRO A 99 -4.92 -9.94 17.26
C PRO A 99 -3.55 -10.49 17.69
N SER A 100 -3.59 -11.64 18.34
CA SER A 100 -2.37 -12.39 18.70
C SER A 100 -1.58 -12.81 17.46
N ARG A 101 -0.26 -12.99 17.63
CA ARG A 101 0.64 -13.29 16.51
C ARG A 101 0.42 -14.67 15.89
N ASP A 102 -0.06 -15.62 16.66
CA ASP A 102 -0.46 -16.96 16.22
C ASP A 102 -1.65 -16.93 15.26
N ILE A 103 -2.66 -16.08 15.49
CA ILE A 103 -3.77 -15.86 14.54
C ILE A 103 -3.22 -15.38 13.19
N TYR A 104 -2.23 -14.49 13.20
CA TYR A 104 -1.56 -14.09 11.95
C TYR A 104 -0.71 -15.21 11.36
N GLY A 105 -0.10 -16.06 12.20
CA GLY A 105 0.59 -17.28 11.76
C GLY A 105 -0.33 -18.23 11.00
N ASP A 106 -1.55 -18.45 11.49
CA ASP A 106 -2.56 -19.29 10.83
C ASP A 106 -2.98 -18.71 9.47
N TYR A 107 -3.09 -17.38 9.36
CA TYR A 107 -3.28 -16.71 8.08
C TYR A 107 -2.12 -16.99 7.11
N LEU A 108 -0.86 -16.89 7.56
CA LEU A 108 0.31 -17.14 6.71
C LEU A 108 0.39 -18.59 6.24
N GLU A 109 0.05 -19.55 7.11
CA GLU A 109 -0.03 -20.97 6.74
C GLU A 109 -1.15 -21.20 5.71
N ASP A 110 -2.33 -20.64 5.91
CA ASP A 110 -3.42 -20.74 4.94
C ASP A 110 -3.03 -20.12 3.58
N MET A 111 -2.36 -18.97 3.58
CA MET A 111 -1.84 -18.36 2.33
C MET A 111 -0.84 -19.28 1.62
N SER A 112 0.00 -20.01 2.35
CA SER A 112 0.92 -20.99 1.77
C SER A 112 0.17 -22.15 1.10
N HIS A 113 -0.88 -22.66 1.74
CA HIS A 113 -1.73 -23.72 1.19
C HIS A 113 -2.51 -23.24 -0.03
N GLN A 114 -3.08 -22.03 0.02
CA GLN A 114 -3.79 -21.44 -1.11
C GLN A 114 -2.87 -21.23 -2.32
N ALA A 115 -1.64 -20.75 -2.10
CA ALA A 115 -0.65 -20.57 -3.17
C ALA A 115 -0.31 -21.91 -3.83
N LEU A 116 -0.07 -22.97 -3.04
CA LEU A 116 0.23 -24.31 -3.56
C LEU A 116 -0.95 -24.89 -4.35
N ASN A 117 -2.17 -24.78 -3.82
CA ASN A 117 -3.38 -25.25 -4.48
C ASN A 117 -3.61 -24.51 -5.82
N ALA A 118 -3.43 -23.20 -5.83
CA ALA A 118 -3.55 -22.39 -7.06
C ALA A 118 -2.46 -22.76 -8.08
N ALA A 119 -1.21 -22.97 -7.65
CA ALA A 119 -0.14 -23.43 -8.52
C ALA A 119 -0.46 -24.79 -9.17
N GLN A 120 -0.96 -25.74 -8.38
CA GLN A 120 -1.36 -27.07 -8.87
C GLN A 120 -2.49 -26.96 -9.92
N GLN A 121 -3.49 -26.11 -9.70
CA GLN A 121 -4.58 -25.88 -10.66
C GLN A 121 -4.10 -25.28 -11.98
N LEU A 122 -3.03 -24.48 -11.94
CA LEU A 122 -2.39 -23.88 -13.12
C LEU A 122 -1.39 -24.82 -13.81
N GLY A 123 -1.10 -26.00 -13.23
CA GLY A 123 -0.05 -26.90 -13.71
C GLY A 123 1.37 -26.38 -13.44
N MET A 124 1.54 -25.41 -12.55
CA MET A 124 2.84 -24.89 -12.13
C MET A 124 3.48 -25.86 -11.13
N SER A 125 4.73 -26.26 -11.39
CA SER A 125 5.47 -27.16 -10.48
C SER A 125 5.99 -26.37 -9.28
N VAL A 126 5.47 -26.68 -8.09
CA VAL A 126 5.91 -26.08 -6.82
C VAL A 126 6.15 -27.20 -5.81
N SER A 127 7.33 -27.22 -5.20
CA SER A 127 7.69 -28.17 -4.14
C SER A 127 8.17 -27.48 -2.88
N PHE A 128 7.77 -28.02 -1.73
CA PHE A 128 8.26 -27.59 -0.42
C PHE A 128 9.23 -28.64 0.13
N VAL A 129 10.40 -28.19 0.59
CA VAL A 129 11.46 -29.02 1.14
C VAL A 129 11.73 -28.58 2.58
N HIS A 130 11.61 -29.53 3.50
CA HIS A 130 11.93 -29.33 4.91
C HIS A 130 13.41 -29.61 5.14
N ASP A 131 14.24 -28.58 5.05
CA ASP A 131 15.69 -28.64 5.25
C ASP A 131 16.25 -27.23 5.50
N GLU A 132 17.48 -27.15 6.00
CA GLU A 132 18.20 -25.88 6.15
C GLU A 132 19.24 -25.74 5.04
N VAL A 133 19.21 -24.63 4.31
CA VAL A 133 20.30 -24.28 3.40
C VAL A 133 21.47 -23.78 4.24
N THR A 134 22.62 -24.44 4.12
CA THR A 134 23.83 -24.11 4.89
C THR A 134 24.87 -23.37 4.07
N ASP A 135 24.83 -23.53 2.75
CA ASP A 135 25.77 -22.91 1.83
C ASP A 135 25.19 -22.73 0.42
N ILE A 136 25.67 -21.73 -0.30
CA ILE A 136 25.28 -21.43 -1.69
C ILE A 136 26.55 -21.09 -2.49
N GLU A 137 26.71 -21.74 -3.63
CA GLU A 137 27.86 -21.56 -4.52
C GLU A 137 27.43 -21.26 -5.95
N ARG A 138 27.98 -20.20 -6.53
CA ARG A 138 27.85 -19.94 -7.96
C ARG A 138 28.72 -20.92 -8.75
N GLN A 139 28.09 -21.60 -9.69
CA GLN A 139 28.73 -22.53 -10.62
C GLN A 139 29.26 -21.80 -11.86
N ASN A 140 30.09 -22.49 -12.65
CA ASN A 140 30.72 -21.92 -13.86
C ASN A 140 29.69 -21.46 -14.91
N ASP A 141 28.54 -22.13 -14.97
CA ASP A 141 27.44 -21.88 -15.88
C ASP A 141 26.46 -20.79 -15.36
N GLN A 142 26.85 -20.07 -14.30
CA GLN A 142 26.07 -19.05 -13.59
C GLN A 142 24.89 -19.55 -12.76
N SER A 143 24.61 -20.86 -12.73
CA SER A 143 23.66 -21.45 -11.80
C SER A 143 24.19 -21.45 -10.36
N PHE A 144 23.34 -21.83 -9.40
CA PHE A 144 23.68 -21.98 -8.00
C PHE A 144 23.57 -23.43 -7.57
N LEU A 145 24.51 -23.87 -6.74
CA LEU A 145 24.45 -25.10 -5.98
C LEU A 145 24.17 -24.74 -4.51
N LEU A 146 23.05 -25.20 -3.98
CA LEU A 146 22.67 -25.03 -2.58
C LEU A 146 22.99 -26.32 -1.83
N THR A 147 23.73 -26.21 -0.74
CA THR A 147 24.04 -27.35 0.15
C THR A 147 23.09 -27.33 1.33
N LEU A 148 22.44 -28.48 1.57
CA LEU A 148 21.45 -28.66 2.62
C LEU A 148 22.08 -29.28 3.88
N SER A 149 21.48 -29.03 5.04
CA SER A 149 21.96 -29.55 6.32
C SER A 149 21.90 -31.08 6.40
N SER A 150 20.99 -31.70 5.65
CA SER A 150 20.91 -33.17 5.47
C SER A 150 22.07 -33.77 4.66
N GLY A 151 22.94 -32.93 4.05
CA GLY A 151 23.96 -33.35 3.09
C GLY A 151 23.46 -33.43 1.65
N GLY A 152 22.16 -33.18 1.42
CA GLY A 152 21.58 -33.03 0.08
C GLY A 152 22.09 -31.79 -0.65
N GLN A 153 21.90 -31.79 -1.97
CA GLN A 153 22.24 -30.65 -2.83
C GLN A 153 21.08 -30.33 -3.77
N CYS A 154 20.88 -29.05 -4.05
CA CYS A 154 19.85 -28.53 -4.96
C CYS A 154 20.49 -27.55 -5.95
N LEU A 155 20.19 -27.69 -7.25
CA LEU A 155 20.61 -26.74 -8.27
C LEU A 155 19.50 -25.70 -8.48
N ALA A 156 19.88 -24.46 -8.74
CA ALA A 156 18.95 -23.37 -9.00
C ALA A 156 19.46 -22.46 -10.10
N GLY A 157 18.59 -22.04 -11.01
CA GLY A 157 18.90 -20.94 -11.93
C GLY A 157 18.83 -19.58 -11.22
N GLN A 158 17.87 -19.43 -10.31
CA GLN A 158 17.67 -18.22 -9.52
C GLN A 158 17.37 -18.57 -8.05
N VAL A 159 17.84 -17.74 -7.13
CA VAL A 159 17.66 -17.92 -5.69
C VAL A 159 17.09 -16.66 -5.06
N VAL A 160 16.05 -16.81 -4.23
CA VAL A 160 15.50 -15.75 -3.40
C VAL A 160 15.80 -16.05 -1.94
N MET A 161 16.61 -15.22 -1.30
CA MET A 161 16.93 -15.28 0.12
C MET A 161 15.88 -14.53 0.95
N ALA A 162 15.06 -15.28 1.68
CA ALA A 162 14.05 -14.79 2.61
C ALA A 162 14.23 -15.38 4.05
N PRO A 163 15.43 -15.32 4.66
CA PRO A 163 15.75 -16.03 5.91
C PRO A 163 15.11 -15.43 7.17
N GLY A 164 14.32 -14.36 7.05
CA GLY A 164 13.72 -13.66 8.17
C GLY A 164 14.70 -12.75 8.91
N ASN A 165 14.49 -12.59 10.22
CA ASN A 165 15.21 -11.63 11.04
C ASN A 165 16.33 -12.29 11.85
N PHE A 166 17.48 -11.62 11.94
CA PHE A 166 18.60 -12.04 12.77
C PHE A 166 18.60 -11.32 14.11
N THR A 167 18.96 -12.05 15.17
CA THR A 167 19.13 -11.51 16.51
C THR A 167 20.20 -10.43 16.52
N SER A 168 19.88 -9.28 17.13
CA SER A 168 20.86 -8.21 17.36
C SER A 168 22.01 -8.71 18.23
N THR A 169 23.23 -8.28 17.92
CA THR A 169 24.42 -8.60 18.71
C THR A 169 25.09 -7.32 19.19
N ALA A 170 24.38 -6.51 19.96
CA ALA A 170 24.94 -5.27 20.50
C ALA A 170 25.79 -5.52 21.77
N TYR A 171 25.50 -6.60 22.50
CA TYR A 171 26.20 -6.98 23.75
C TYR A 171 26.96 -8.31 23.59
N THR A 172 27.78 -8.43 22.55
CA THR A 172 28.55 -9.65 22.25
C THR A 172 29.46 -10.11 23.38
N HIS A 173 29.95 -9.18 24.22
CA HIS A 173 30.78 -9.50 25.40
C HIS A 173 30.00 -10.25 26.49
N LEU A 174 28.67 -10.28 26.43
CA LEU A 174 27.80 -10.97 27.40
C LEU A 174 27.27 -12.31 26.89
N VAL A 175 27.41 -12.63 25.59
CA VAL A 175 26.77 -13.80 24.96
C VAL A 175 27.13 -15.14 25.62
N ASN A 176 28.33 -15.24 26.20
CA ASN A 176 28.80 -16.46 26.88
C ASN A 176 28.57 -16.44 28.40
N GLN A 177 27.95 -15.40 28.94
CA GLN A 177 27.69 -15.31 30.37
C GLN A 177 26.42 -16.08 30.74
N PRO A 178 26.38 -16.71 31.93
CA PRO A 178 25.18 -17.42 32.38
C PRO A 178 24.02 -16.43 32.49
N GLN A 179 22.80 -16.89 32.19
CA GLN A 179 21.57 -16.11 32.39
C GLN A 179 21.45 -14.83 31.52
N PHE A 180 22.33 -14.66 30.54
CA PHE A 180 22.17 -13.70 29.45
C PHE A 180 21.39 -14.33 28.30
N LEU A 181 20.26 -13.73 27.93
CA LEU A 181 19.47 -14.10 26.77
C LEU A 181 19.69 -13.06 25.67
N ALA A 182 20.35 -13.46 24.58
CA ALA A 182 20.65 -12.57 23.44
C ALA A 182 19.40 -12.12 22.65
N SER A 183 18.24 -12.75 22.88
CA SER A 183 16.97 -12.38 22.26
C SER A 183 15.81 -12.76 23.18
N PRO A 184 14.70 -12.01 23.17
CA PRO A 184 13.46 -12.45 23.80
C PRO A 184 12.70 -13.46 22.93
N TRP A 185 13.15 -13.73 21.70
CA TRP A 185 12.46 -14.62 20.75
C TRP A 185 13.15 -15.99 20.66
N PRO A 186 12.40 -17.10 20.61
CA PRO A 186 10.96 -17.18 20.88
C PRO A 186 10.62 -16.83 22.33
N THR A 187 9.47 -16.20 22.58
CA THR A 187 9.09 -15.74 23.93
C THR A 187 8.85 -16.87 24.90
N GLU A 188 8.60 -18.08 24.41
CA GLU A 188 8.58 -19.30 25.24
C GLU A 188 9.88 -19.50 26.04
N SER A 189 11.03 -19.09 25.51
CA SER A 189 12.32 -19.19 26.22
C SER A 189 12.35 -18.42 27.55
N LEU A 190 11.51 -17.39 27.69
CA LEU A 190 11.39 -16.57 28.90
C LEU A 190 10.76 -17.34 30.07
N LYS A 191 10.07 -18.48 29.83
CA LYS A 191 9.55 -19.35 30.89
C LYS A 191 10.66 -19.95 31.77
N ASN A 192 11.89 -19.98 31.26
CA ASN A 192 13.05 -20.49 32.00
C ASN A 192 13.58 -19.49 33.04
N ILE A 193 13.10 -18.23 33.03
CA ILE A 193 13.49 -17.23 34.02
C ILE A 193 12.62 -17.42 35.28
N PRO A 194 13.20 -17.64 36.47
CA PRO A 194 12.45 -17.81 37.72
C PRO A 194 11.53 -16.62 38.00
N ALA A 195 10.35 -16.89 38.56
CA ALA A 195 9.35 -15.87 38.82
C ALA A 195 9.81 -14.82 39.86
N ASP A 196 10.76 -15.16 40.72
CA ASP A 196 11.28 -14.34 41.82
C ASP A 196 12.66 -13.71 41.53
N ALA A 197 13.23 -13.93 40.33
CA ALA A 197 14.51 -13.36 39.95
C ALA A 197 14.35 -11.99 39.26
N PRO A 198 15.04 -10.93 39.69
CA PRO A 198 15.04 -9.66 38.96
C PRO A 198 15.55 -9.83 37.51
N VAL A 199 14.96 -9.05 36.58
CA VAL A 199 15.32 -9.10 35.16
C VAL A 199 15.62 -7.71 34.63
N LEU A 200 16.78 -7.55 33.98
CA LEU A 200 17.11 -6.36 33.20
C LEU A 200 16.88 -6.64 31.72
N VAL A 201 15.98 -5.88 31.09
CA VAL A 201 15.78 -5.92 29.63
C VAL A 201 16.55 -4.75 29.02
N ILE A 202 17.49 -5.06 28.13
CA ILE A 202 18.24 -4.07 27.37
C ILE A 202 17.41 -3.66 26.16
N GLY A 203 17.06 -2.39 26.10
CA GLY A 203 16.08 -1.86 25.16
C GLY A 203 14.74 -1.58 25.85
N SER A 204 13.95 -0.71 25.24
CA SER A 204 12.67 -0.28 25.80
C SER A 204 11.60 -0.12 24.73
N ARG A 205 11.73 -0.77 23.56
CA ARG A 205 10.78 -0.70 22.43
C ARG A 205 9.82 -1.90 22.41
N LEU A 206 9.15 -2.15 21.28
CA LEU A 206 8.12 -3.19 21.13
C LEU A 206 8.60 -4.59 21.57
N SER A 207 9.83 -5.00 21.27
CA SER A 207 10.35 -6.30 21.76
C SER A 207 10.53 -6.34 23.28
N ALA A 208 10.90 -5.22 23.91
CA ALA A 208 10.97 -5.14 25.37
C ALA A 208 9.57 -5.20 25.98
N VAL A 209 8.59 -4.51 25.37
CA VAL A 209 7.16 -4.59 25.75
C VAL A 209 6.66 -6.04 25.68
N ASP A 210 6.93 -6.74 24.57
CA ASP A 210 6.59 -8.16 24.40
C ASP A 210 7.27 -9.03 25.49
N THR A 211 8.53 -8.73 25.83
CA THR A 211 9.28 -9.43 26.91
C THR A 211 8.61 -9.27 28.27
N ALA A 212 8.25 -8.04 28.67
CA ALA A 212 7.63 -7.80 29.97
C ALA A 212 6.23 -8.41 30.06
N ILE A 213 5.45 -8.35 28.99
CA ILE A 213 4.12 -8.97 28.93
C ILE A 213 4.25 -10.49 29.02
N ALA A 214 5.19 -11.10 28.30
CA ALA A 214 5.42 -12.55 28.35
C ALA A 214 5.88 -13.00 29.76
N LEU A 215 6.81 -12.28 30.39
CA LEU A 215 7.21 -12.55 31.78
C LEU A 215 6.02 -12.47 32.74
N ALA A 216 5.21 -11.41 32.65
CA ALA A 216 4.03 -11.25 33.49
C ALA A 216 3.00 -12.37 33.27
N GLN A 217 2.75 -12.76 32.02
CA GLN A 217 1.86 -13.89 31.68
C GLN A 217 2.38 -15.23 32.21
N ASN A 218 3.70 -15.41 32.28
CA ASN A 218 4.34 -16.57 32.89
C ASN A 218 4.34 -16.54 34.43
N GLY A 219 3.68 -15.54 35.05
CA GLY A 219 3.55 -15.44 36.50
C GLY A 219 4.77 -14.83 37.20
N HIS A 220 5.66 -14.14 36.48
CA HIS A 220 6.79 -13.44 37.07
C HIS A 220 6.33 -12.39 38.10
N GLN A 221 7.01 -12.32 39.24
CA GLN A 221 6.67 -11.48 40.41
C GLN A 221 7.76 -10.47 40.73
N ALA A 222 9.03 -10.77 40.40
CA ALA A 222 10.15 -9.89 40.68
C ALA A 222 10.18 -8.64 39.76
N PRO A 223 10.99 -7.62 40.13
CA PRO A 223 11.12 -6.41 39.33
C PRO A 223 11.73 -6.67 37.94
N ILE A 224 11.08 -6.10 36.94
CA ILE A 224 11.56 -6.00 35.55
C ILE A 224 12.08 -4.57 35.35
N THR A 225 13.27 -4.42 34.79
CA THR A 225 13.85 -3.10 34.48
C THR A 225 14.13 -2.99 32.99
N PHE A 226 13.50 -2.04 32.31
CA PHE A 226 13.89 -1.64 30.96
C PHE A 226 15.01 -0.62 31.04
N MET A 227 16.11 -0.88 30.34
CA MET A 227 17.21 0.08 30.21
C MET A 227 17.44 0.44 28.76
N SER A 228 17.42 1.73 28.43
CA SER A 228 17.76 2.21 27.09
C SER A 228 18.40 3.60 27.12
N ARG A 229 19.01 4.05 26.03
CA ARG A 229 19.63 5.39 25.94
C ARG A 229 18.67 6.53 26.31
N SER A 230 17.39 6.42 25.94
CA SER A 230 16.40 7.46 26.20
C SER A 230 15.69 7.31 27.55
N GLY A 231 15.66 6.09 28.12
CA GLY A 231 14.87 5.77 29.30
C GLY A 231 13.37 6.01 29.10
N ARG A 232 12.85 5.74 27.90
CA ARG A 232 11.42 5.94 27.57
C ARG A 232 10.85 4.76 26.78
N VAL A 233 9.55 4.52 26.88
CA VAL A 233 8.80 3.51 26.12
C VAL A 233 8.31 4.06 24.76
N PRO A 234 7.82 3.23 23.81
CA PRO A 234 7.17 3.70 22.59
C PRO A 234 5.97 4.59 22.90
N THR A 235 5.59 5.44 21.95
CA THR A 235 4.30 6.14 22.01
C THR A 235 3.14 5.14 21.90
N VAL A 236 1.92 5.60 22.16
CA VAL A 236 0.71 4.77 22.05
C VAL A 236 -0.02 5.10 20.76
N GLN A 237 -0.41 4.07 20.00
CA GLN A 237 -1.17 4.26 18.77
C GLN A 237 -2.60 4.71 19.10
N GLY A 238 -3.08 5.78 18.46
CA GLY A 238 -4.52 6.08 18.38
C GLY A 238 -5.14 5.50 17.12
N GLU A 239 -6.42 5.76 16.91
CA GLU A 239 -7.12 5.25 15.73
C GLU A 239 -6.53 5.79 14.41
N PRO A 240 -6.60 5.04 13.31
CA PRO A 240 -6.25 5.56 11.99
C PRO A 240 -7.19 6.68 11.56
N GLU A 241 -6.63 7.81 11.13
CA GLU A 241 -7.38 8.92 10.57
C GLU A 241 -6.92 9.21 9.14
N PRO A 242 -7.80 9.69 8.25
CA PRO A 242 -7.40 10.19 6.94
C PRO A 242 -6.39 11.35 7.05
N PHE A 243 -5.47 11.44 6.10
CA PHE A 243 -4.55 12.57 6.01
C PHE A 243 -4.94 13.50 4.86
N PRO A 244 -5.54 14.68 5.09
CA PRO A 244 -6.08 15.54 4.03
C PRO A 244 -5.06 15.97 2.95
N ARG A 245 -3.77 16.01 3.29
CA ARG A 245 -2.68 16.45 2.40
C ARG A 245 -1.73 15.32 2.02
N ARG A 246 -2.24 14.09 1.92
CA ARG A 246 -1.43 12.92 1.51
C ARG A 246 -0.66 13.16 0.21
N TYR A 247 -1.28 13.82 -0.77
CA TYR A 247 -0.64 14.16 -2.04
C TYR A 247 0.68 14.94 -1.86
N SER A 248 0.79 15.81 -0.83
CA SER A 248 2.01 16.58 -0.53
C SER A 248 3.24 15.70 -0.27
N LEU A 249 3.06 14.54 0.37
CA LEU A 249 4.14 13.58 0.59
C LEU A 249 4.63 12.97 -0.73
N HIS A 250 3.72 12.76 -1.69
CA HIS A 250 4.08 12.25 -3.00
C HIS A 250 4.78 13.31 -3.88
N ILE A 251 4.37 14.59 -3.78
CA ILE A 251 5.10 15.71 -4.37
C ILE A 251 6.51 15.79 -3.78
N LEU A 252 6.63 15.78 -2.45
CA LEU A 252 7.92 15.83 -1.76
C LEU A 252 8.86 14.73 -2.25
N ALA A 253 8.35 13.52 -2.50
CA ALA A 253 9.14 12.43 -3.06
C ALA A 253 9.74 12.79 -4.43
N ARG A 254 8.96 13.43 -5.31
CA ARG A 254 9.44 13.90 -6.62
C ARG A 254 10.44 15.05 -6.49
N GLU A 255 10.21 15.97 -5.55
CA GLU A 255 11.13 17.09 -5.31
C GLU A 255 12.52 16.63 -4.85
N VAL A 256 12.57 15.66 -3.91
CA VAL A 256 13.84 15.14 -3.39
C VAL A 256 14.55 14.21 -4.38
N GLU A 257 13.79 13.50 -5.22
CA GLU A 257 14.33 12.75 -6.37
C GLU A 257 15.03 13.69 -7.36
N ALA A 258 14.46 14.87 -7.60
CA ALA A 258 15.03 15.86 -8.49
C ALA A 258 16.26 16.58 -7.90
N ASN A 259 16.33 16.76 -6.57
CA ASN A 259 17.42 17.47 -5.89
C ASN A 259 17.93 16.72 -4.63
N PRO A 260 18.73 15.64 -4.79
CA PRO A 260 19.20 14.80 -3.68
C PRO A 260 20.08 15.47 -2.63
N SER A 261 20.85 16.52 -2.98
CA SER A 261 21.88 17.11 -2.10
C SER A 261 21.31 17.66 -0.78
N ASP A 262 20.14 18.29 -0.84
CA ASP A 262 19.48 18.91 0.32
C ASP A 262 18.28 18.08 0.82
N ALA A 263 18.15 16.85 0.33
CA ALA A 263 16.96 16.02 0.56
C ALA A 263 16.66 15.81 2.05
N LEU A 264 17.67 15.59 2.91
CA LEU A 264 17.42 15.39 4.35
C LEU A 264 16.79 16.61 5.01
N ILE A 265 17.31 17.82 4.72
CA ILE A 265 16.78 19.05 5.31
C ILE A 265 15.36 19.28 4.79
N LYS A 266 15.16 19.18 3.47
CA LYS A 266 13.85 19.36 2.84
C LYS A 266 12.82 18.37 3.39
N LEU A 267 13.18 17.09 3.53
CA LEU A 267 12.32 16.06 4.12
C LEU A 267 11.93 16.42 5.55
N MET A 268 12.90 16.75 6.39
CA MET A 268 12.63 17.07 7.80
C MET A 268 11.75 18.32 7.93
N THR A 269 12.05 19.39 7.19
CA THR A 269 11.24 20.62 7.21
C THR A 269 9.82 20.37 6.73
N CYS A 270 9.64 19.74 5.56
CA CYS A 270 8.29 19.49 5.02
C CYS A 270 7.49 18.52 5.89
N LEU A 271 8.10 17.49 6.48
CA LEU A 271 7.40 16.61 7.42
C LEU A 271 7.00 17.34 8.70
N MET A 272 7.83 18.24 9.21
CA MET A 272 7.50 19.07 10.36
C MET A 272 6.37 20.06 10.04
N ASP A 273 6.36 20.67 8.85
CA ASP A 273 5.29 21.56 8.40
C ASP A 273 3.93 20.84 8.28
N GLU A 274 3.92 19.61 7.74
CA GLU A 274 2.69 18.81 7.65
C GLU A 274 2.20 18.36 9.03
N ILE A 275 3.12 18.07 9.98
CA ILE A 275 2.77 17.77 11.38
C ILE A 275 2.22 19.02 12.08
N ASP A 276 2.83 20.19 11.87
CA ASP A 276 2.36 21.45 12.43
C ASP A 276 0.94 21.79 11.94
N TYR A 277 0.72 21.62 10.63
CA TYR A 277 -0.56 21.83 9.98
C TYR A 277 -1.66 20.93 10.58
N ILE A 278 -1.44 19.61 10.65
CA ILE A 278 -2.49 18.70 11.13
C ILE A 278 -2.78 18.87 12.63
N ASN A 279 -1.81 19.37 13.39
CA ASN A 279 -1.94 19.56 14.83
C ASN A 279 -2.28 21.01 15.22
N ASN A 280 -2.59 21.88 14.25
CA ASN A 280 -2.88 23.30 14.46
C ASN A 280 -1.83 24.03 15.33
N GLY A 281 -0.55 23.72 15.12
CA GLY A 281 0.56 24.29 15.87
C GLY A 281 0.76 23.76 17.30
N ASP A 282 -0.02 22.76 17.74
CA ASP A 282 0.24 22.11 19.03
C ASP A 282 1.43 21.15 18.94
N TRP A 283 2.41 21.30 19.84
CA TRP A 283 3.58 20.42 19.96
C TRP A 283 3.72 19.85 21.38
N SER A 284 2.65 19.91 22.19
CA SER A 284 2.63 19.45 23.57
C SER A 284 3.03 17.97 23.71
N TRP A 285 2.63 17.13 22.75
CA TRP A 285 2.95 15.70 22.65
C TRP A 285 4.45 15.39 22.45
N PHE A 286 5.25 16.37 22.02
CA PHE A 286 6.69 16.20 21.83
C PHE A 286 7.49 16.44 23.13
N ARG A 287 6.86 17.04 24.15
CA ARG A 287 7.53 17.42 25.41
C ARG A 287 7.86 16.19 26.24
N LYS A 288 9.05 16.21 26.86
CA LYS A 288 9.44 15.16 27.83
C LYS A 288 8.70 15.37 29.15
N HIS A 289 8.11 14.30 29.69
CA HIS A 289 7.45 14.32 30.99
C HIS A 289 8.44 14.06 32.15
N ALA A 290 7.99 14.33 33.38
CA ALA A 290 8.79 14.17 34.60
C ALA A 290 9.25 12.71 34.86
N SER A 291 8.49 11.72 34.37
CA SER A 291 8.85 10.30 34.45
C SER A 291 8.26 9.52 33.27
N PRO A 292 8.83 8.34 32.94
CA PRO A 292 8.27 7.46 31.90
C PRO A 292 6.83 7.01 32.20
N LEU A 293 6.48 6.87 33.48
CA LEU A 293 5.11 6.56 33.91
C LEU A 293 4.13 7.68 33.51
N LYS A 294 4.49 8.94 33.82
CA LYS A 294 3.65 10.10 33.48
C LYS A 294 3.54 10.31 31.97
N GLU A 295 4.59 9.99 31.23
CA GLU A 295 4.59 10.00 29.77
C GLU A 295 3.61 8.97 29.20
N LEU A 296 3.69 7.71 29.64
CA LEU A 296 2.78 6.66 29.17
C LEU A 296 1.32 6.95 29.53
N GLN A 297 1.04 7.50 30.72
CA GLN A 297 -0.30 7.95 31.10
C GLN A 297 -0.84 9.03 30.15
N ALA A 298 0.01 9.99 29.75
CA ALA A 298 -0.35 11.04 28.81
C ALA A 298 -0.58 10.49 27.38
N ASP A 299 0.30 9.60 26.91
CA ASP A 299 0.17 8.97 25.58
C ASP A 299 -1.10 8.12 25.49
N ILE A 300 -1.44 7.34 26.52
CA ILE A 300 -2.70 6.56 26.60
C ILE A 300 -3.91 7.48 26.56
N LYS A 301 -3.87 8.59 27.32
CA LYS A 301 -4.95 9.57 27.32
C LYS A 301 -5.14 10.20 25.94
N ALA A 302 -4.05 10.66 25.32
CA ALA A 302 -4.08 11.26 23.99
C ALA A 302 -4.63 10.29 22.93
N ALA A 303 -4.19 9.02 22.96
CA ALA A 303 -4.69 7.99 22.04
C ALA A 303 -6.19 7.73 22.22
N ARG A 304 -6.71 7.69 23.46
CA ARG A 304 -8.15 7.51 23.75
C ARG A 304 -9.00 8.71 23.35
N GLU A 305 -8.47 9.92 23.48
CA GLU A 305 -9.16 11.17 23.17
C GLU A 305 -9.05 11.56 21.69
N GLY A 306 -8.28 10.82 20.88
CA GLY A 306 -8.03 11.16 19.47
C GLY A 306 -7.00 12.28 19.26
N ASN A 307 -6.33 12.74 20.31
CA ASN A 307 -5.35 13.85 20.28
C ASN A 307 -3.97 13.40 19.78
N VAL A 308 -3.92 12.61 18.70
CA VAL A 308 -2.70 12.04 18.12
C VAL A 308 -2.58 12.27 16.61
N HIS A 309 -3.18 13.35 16.09
CA HIS A 309 -3.22 13.67 14.66
C HIS A 309 -1.85 13.67 13.98
N TRP A 310 -0.77 14.02 14.69
CA TRP A 310 0.61 13.94 14.19
C TRP A 310 1.01 12.53 13.69
N GLN A 311 0.43 11.47 14.26
CA GLN A 311 0.70 10.08 13.85
C GLN A 311 0.27 9.84 12.40
N THR A 312 -0.77 10.53 11.95
CA THR A 312 -1.36 10.39 10.62
C THR A 312 -0.37 10.77 9.53
N VAL A 313 0.43 11.84 9.72
CA VAL A 313 1.49 12.22 8.77
C VAL A 313 2.54 11.12 8.68
N LEU A 314 3.05 10.64 9.81
CA LEU A 314 4.07 9.59 9.82
C LEU A 314 3.56 8.29 9.20
N ARG A 315 2.33 7.86 9.51
CA ARG A 315 1.71 6.66 8.91
C ARG A 315 1.67 6.75 7.38
N HIS A 316 1.25 7.89 6.83
CA HIS A 316 1.10 8.08 5.38
C HIS A 316 2.42 8.24 4.61
N THR A 317 3.57 8.30 5.29
CA THR A 317 4.87 8.20 4.59
C THR A 317 5.20 6.76 4.16
N ALA A 318 4.51 5.72 4.65
CA ALA A 318 4.83 4.31 4.34
C ALA A 318 4.98 3.98 2.84
N PRO A 319 4.14 4.53 1.92
CA PRO A 319 4.30 4.28 0.48
C PRO A 319 5.52 4.96 -0.16
N VAL A 320 6.04 6.04 0.44
CA VAL A 320 7.07 6.93 -0.15
C VAL A 320 8.40 6.93 0.60
N ILE A 321 8.46 6.37 1.80
CA ILE A 321 9.64 6.42 2.67
C ILE A 321 10.90 5.81 2.04
N GLU A 322 10.76 4.75 1.23
CA GLU A 322 11.92 4.16 0.55
C GLU A 322 12.48 5.08 -0.54
N ARG A 323 11.59 5.83 -1.20
CA ARG A 323 11.99 6.84 -2.19
C ARG A 323 12.77 7.95 -1.50
N TYR A 324 12.23 8.46 -0.39
CA TYR A 324 12.95 9.44 0.45
C TYR A 324 14.34 8.94 0.85
N TRP A 325 14.43 7.71 1.35
CA TRP A 325 15.67 7.12 1.82
C TRP A 325 16.69 6.92 0.69
N SER A 326 16.25 6.38 -0.45
CA SER A 326 17.12 6.10 -1.60
C SER A 326 17.73 7.36 -2.22
N CYS A 327 17.06 8.50 -2.08
CA CYS A 327 17.56 9.79 -2.56
C CYS A 327 18.50 10.48 -1.59
N LEU A 328 18.63 10.01 -0.34
CA LEU A 328 19.58 10.60 0.59
C LEU A 328 21.02 10.21 0.22
N PRO A 329 21.96 11.18 0.17
CA PRO A 329 23.38 10.87 0.18
C PRO A 329 23.73 9.94 1.35
N VAL A 330 24.73 9.07 1.15
CA VAL A 330 25.13 8.08 2.18
C VAL A 330 25.51 8.76 3.50
N GLU A 331 26.12 9.94 3.45
CA GLU A 331 26.46 10.76 4.61
C GLU A 331 25.20 11.18 5.38
N SER A 332 24.15 11.59 4.67
CA SER A 332 22.85 11.97 5.23
C SER A 332 22.11 10.76 5.81
N GLN A 333 22.18 9.60 5.16
CA GLN A 333 21.65 8.35 5.70
C GLN A 333 22.35 7.97 7.02
N LYS A 334 23.68 8.05 7.07
CA LYS A 334 24.47 7.78 8.28
C LYS A 334 24.14 8.77 9.40
N LEU A 335 24.03 10.07 9.08
CA LEU A 335 23.61 11.10 10.02
C LEU A 335 22.22 10.81 10.59
N PHE A 336 21.27 10.41 9.73
CA PHE A 336 19.93 10.02 10.15
C PHE A 336 19.96 8.83 11.11
N LEU A 337 20.71 7.78 10.77
CA LEU A 337 20.84 6.59 11.61
C LEU A 337 21.45 6.88 12.99
N ASP A 338 22.44 7.77 13.04
CA ASP A 338 23.10 8.16 14.28
C ASP A 338 22.21 9.06 15.16
N LYS A 339 21.60 10.10 14.58
CA LYS A 339 20.92 11.16 15.35
C LYS A 339 19.40 11.00 15.45
N PHE A 340 18.74 10.51 14.40
CA PHE A 340 17.28 10.60 14.26
C PHE A 340 16.56 9.25 14.27
N PHE A 341 17.26 8.15 14.02
CA PHE A 341 16.64 6.81 13.97
C PHE A 341 15.94 6.43 15.27
N SER A 342 16.51 6.73 16.43
CA SER A 342 15.87 6.34 17.69
C SER A 342 14.56 7.09 17.98
N PRO A 343 14.53 8.44 17.88
CA PRO A 343 13.26 9.18 17.88
C PRO A 343 12.29 8.69 16.81
N TRP A 344 12.75 8.52 15.56
CA TRP A 344 11.93 8.05 14.45
C TRP A 344 11.21 6.75 14.79
N MET A 345 11.95 5.74 15.27
CA MET A 345 11.37 4.45 15.63
C MET A 345 10.36 4.56 16.79
N ARG A 346 10.60 5.47 17.75
CA ARG A 346 9.69 5.67 18.89
C ARG A 346 8.34 6.25 18.46
N TYR A 347 8.36 7.28 17.60
CA TYR A 347 7.16 7.99 17.18
C TYR A 347 6.41 7.28 16.05
N ARG A 348 7.14 6.62 15.13
CA ARG A 348 6.52 5.87 14.02
C ARG A 348 5.92 4.54 14.48
N HIS A 349 6.59 3.83 15.39
CA HIS A 349 6.20 2.49 15.82
C HIS A 349 5.70 2.50 17.26
N GLY A 350 4.58 3.18 17.46
CA GLY A 350 3.87 3.16 18.75
C GLY A 350 3.37 1.75 19.09
N MET A 351 3.13 1.47 20.36
CA MET A 351 2.52 0.21 20.80
C MET A 351 0.99 0.30 20.74
N PRO A 352 0.29 -0.83 20.49
CA PRO A 352 -1.17 -0.87 20.61
C PRO A 352 -1.66 -0.46 22.01
N LEU A 353 -2.81 0.22 22.08
CA LEU A 353 -3.40 0.71 23.34
C LEU A 353 -3.55 -0.39 24.40
N GLN A 354 -3.90 -1.62 23.98
CA GLN A 354 -4.02 -2.76 24.88
C GLN A 354 -2.69 -3.18 25.53
N ASN A 355 -1.57 -3.10 24.80
CA ASN A 355 -0.25 -3.37 25.37
C ASN A 355 0.22 -2.19 26.23
N ALA A 356 -0.11 -0.96 25.84
CA ALA A 356 0.17 0.22 26.65
C ALA A 356 -0.48 0.12 28.03
N GLN A 357 -1.73 -0.34 28.11
CA GLN A 357 -2.42 -0.54 29.39
C GLN A 357 -1.73 -1.62 30.24
N LYS A 358 -1.35 -2.77 29.66
CA LYS A 358 -0.61 -3.81 30.39
C LYS A 358 0.72 -3.30 30.95
N ILE A 359 1.46 -2.53 30.17
CA ILE A 359 2.72 -1.92 30.61
C ILE A 359 2.47 -0.88 31.71
N LEU A 360 1.43 -0.05 31.57
CA LEU A 360 1.05 0.90 32.60
C LEU A 360 0.76 0.20 33.92
N ASP A 361 -0.02 -0.88 33.90
CA ASP A 361 -0.39 -1.66 35.10
C ASP A 361 0.86 -2.23 35.81
N LEU A 362 1.85 -2.71 35.04
CA LEU A 362 3.12 -3.19 35.60
C LEU A 362 3.94 -2.05 36.22
N MET A 363 3.95 -0.87 35.60
CA MET A 363 4.66 0.30 36.13
C MET A 363 3.99 0.87 37.38
N GLU A 364 2.66 0.92 37.43
CA GLU A 364 1.90 1.41 38.60
C GLU A 364 2.06 0.48 39.81
N LYS A 365 2.20 -0.83 39.58
CA LYS A 365 2.54 -1.82 40.62
C LYS A 365 4.02 -1.80 41.02
N SER A 366 4.83 -0.90 40.45
CA SER A 366 6.29 -0.86 40.61
C SER A 366 6.99 -2.18 40.24
N GLN A 367 6.33 -3.02 39.44
CA GLN A 367 6.89 -4.26 38.93
C GLN A 367 7.75 -4.01 37.70
N LEU A 368 7.46 -2.96 36.92
CA LEU A 368 8.27 -2.53 35.78
C LEU A 368 8.86 -1.13 36.00
N ASN A 369 10.17 -1.02 35.92
CA ASN A 369 10.92 0.24 35.94
C ASN A 369 11.49 0.55 34.55
N VAL A 370 11.56 1.82 34.19
CA VAL A 370 12.15 2.27 32.92
C VAL A 370 13.22 3.31 33.22
N VAL A 371 14.46 3.02 32.83
CA VAL A 371 15.64 3.79 33.21
C VAL A 371 16.51 4.11 32.00
N ALA A 372 17.22 5.23 32.05
CA ALA A 372 18.22 5.56 31.03
C ALA A 372 19.55 4.89 31.37
N GLY A 373 20.21 4.28 30.38
CA GLY A 373 21.51 3.64 30.53
C GLY A 373 22.05 3.14 29.19
N GLU A 374 23.37 2.93 29.11
CA GLU A 374 24.05 2.62 27.84
C GLU A 374 24.77 1.27 27.84
N ARG A 375 25.22 0.80 29.00
CA ARG A 375 26.11 -0.35 29.11
C ARG A 375 25.70 -1.27 30.25
N VAL A 376 25.83 -2.57 30.01
CA VAL A 376 25.72 -3.64 31.00
C VAL A 376 27.03 -4.40 30.98
N ASP A 377 27.56 -4.67 32.16
CA ASP A 377 28.78 -5.44 32.37
C ASP A 377 28.50 -6.63 33.31
N TRP A 378 29.43 -7.58 33.34
CA TRP A 378 29.35 -8.79 34.14
C TRP A 378 30.43 -8.78 35.22
N ASP A 379 30.02 -9.02 36.47
CA ASP A 379 30.91 -9.25 37.60
C ASP A 379 31.05 -10.76 37.82
N ALA A 380 32.23 -11.30 37.51
CA ALA A 380 32.51 -12.73 37.63
C ALA A 380 32.66 -13.21 39.09
N GLU A 381 33.05 -12.34 40.02
CA GLU A 381 33.21 -12.72 41.43
C GLU A 381 31.86 -12.84 42.11
N ARG A 382 30.94 -11.93 41.76
CA ARG A 382 29.60 -11.86 42.34
C ARG A 382 28.56 -12.61 41.53
N ASN A 383 28.90 -13.04 40.31
CA ASN A 383 28.03 -13.73 39.36
C ASN A 383 26.73 -12.93 39.11
N VAL A 384 26.88 -11.63 38.86
CA VAL A 384 25.77 -10.70 38.59
C VAL A 384 26.11 -9.77 37.43
N PHE A 385 25.07 -9.36 36.70
CA PHE A 385 25.15 -8.24 35.77
C PHE A 385 24.94 -6.94 36.52
N PHE A 386 25.63 -5.89 36.07
CA PHE A 386 25.43 -4.56 36.60
C PHE A 386 25.41 -3.47 35.53
N ALA A 387 24.66 -2.41 35.78
CA ALA A 387 24.54 -1.27 34.89
C ALA A 387 24.40 0.03 35.67
N ASN A 388 25.14 1.07 35.26
CA ASN A 388 24.95 2.42 35.76
C ASN A 388 23.81 3.09 34.99
N THR A 389 22.77 3.51 35.70
CA THR A 389 21.54 4.04 35.11
C THR A 389 21.15 5.38 35.71
N SER A 390 20.15 6.04 35.12
CA SER A 390 19.57 7.28 35.66
C SER A 390 18.94 7.12 37.06
N SER A 391 18.68 5.89 37.51
CA SER A 391 18.17 5.60 38.87
C SER A 391 19.25 5.02 39.79
N GLY A 392 20.51 5.06 39.39
CA GLY A 392 21.63 4.47 40.14
C GLY A 392 22.10 3.13 39.57
N LEU A 393 22.87 2.41 40.37
CA LEU A 393 23.39 1.08 40.02
C LEU A 393 22.25 0.05 40.05
N VAL A 394 22.06 -0.65 38.94
CA VAL A 394 21.16 -1.81 38.84
C VAL A 394 22.01 -3.07 38.83
N GLU A 395 21.75 -4.00 39.74
CA GLU A 395 22.37 -5.33 39.78
C GLU A 395 21.28 -6.38 39.53
N THR A 396 21.56 -7.38 38.70
CA THR A 396 20.59 -8.42 38.33
C THR A 396 21.25 -9.74 38.00
N SER A 397 20.52 -10.85 38.17
CA SER A 397 20.97 -12.18 37.75
C SER A 397 20.63 -12.45 36.29
N TYR A 398 19.52 -11.92 35.78
CA TYR A 398 19.08 -12.18 34.40
C TYR A 398 19.09 -10.91 33.56
N VAL A 399 19.56 -11.06 32.33
CA VAL A 399 19.56 -10.01 31.31
C VAL A 399 18.94 -10.54 30.02
N VAL A 400 18.03 -9.77 29.43
CA VAL A 400 17.44 -10.07 28.11
C VAL A 400 17.76 -8.93 27.15
N GLU A 401 18.42 -9.24 26.02
CA GLU A 401 18.70 -8.26 24.98
C GLU A 401 17.48 -8.11 24.04
N ALA A 402 16.80 -6.96 24.11
CA ALA A 402 15.67 -6.59 23.26
C ALA A 402 15.99 -5.34 22.39
N THR A 403 17.20 -5.31 21.82
CA THR A 403 17.75 -4.17 21.05
C THR A 403 17.33 -4.14 19.58
N GLY A 404 16.59 -5.15 19.12
CA GLY A 404 16.03 -5.21 17.77
C GLY A 404 16.68 -6.29 16.93
N GLN A 405 16.88 -6.00 15.65
CA GLN A 405 17.34 -6.97 14.64
C GLN A 405 18.68 -6.54 14.07
N GLU A 406 19.56 -7.51 13.84
CA GLU A 406 20.84 -7.28 13.17
C GLU A 406 20.65 -7.20 11.66
N CYS A 407 21.35 -6.24 11.04
CA CYS A 407 21.46 -6.18 9.58
C CYS A 407 22.92 -6.07 9.11
N HIS A 408 23.88 -5.78 10.01
CA HIS A 408 25.29 -5.69 9.65
C HIS A 408 25.84 -7.10 9.43
N LEU A 409 26.21 -7.38 8.18
CA LEU A 409 26.56 -8.73 7.73
C LEU A 409 27.75 -9.33 8.51
N ASP A 410 28.68 -8.48 8.97
CA ASP A 410 29.84 -8.84 9.79
C ASP A 410 29.46 -9.30 11.21
N ARG A 411 28.25 -8.98 11.66
CA ARG A 411 27.74 -9.29 13.01
C ARG A 411 26.74 -10.43 13.03
N ILE A 412 26.11 -10.74 11.89
CA ILE A 412 25.16 -11.83 11.78
C ILE A 412 25.83 -13.18 12.05
N SER A 413 25.29 -13.92 13.01
CA SER A 413 25.74 -15.27 13.36
C SER A 413 25.03 -16.35 12.55
N SER A 414 25.22 -16.34 11.22
CA SER A 414 24.73 -17.36 10.29
C SER A 414 25.87 -17.84 9.38
N SER A 415 26.08 -19.16 9.32
CA SER A 415 27.08 -19.78 8.43
C SER A 415 26.80 -19.46 6.96
N LEU A 416 25.54 -19.56 6.55
CA LEU A 416 25.08 -19.24 5.20
C LEU A 416 25.41 -17.79 4.82
N ILE A 417 25.04 -16.82 5.68
CA ILE A 417 25.32 -15.40 5.40
C ILE A 417 26.82 -15.13 5.34
N ARG A 418 27.62 -15.68 6.26
CA ARG A 418 29.08 -15.54 6.25
C ARG A 418 29.69 -16.14 4.99
N SER A 419 29.18 -17.29 4.54
CA SER A 419 29.63 -17.92 3.30
C SER A 419 29.34 -17.05 2.08
N LEU A 420 28.11 -16.54 1.96
CA LEU A 420 27.69 -15.65 0.87
C LEU A 420 28.56 -14.37 0.80
N VAL A 421 28.90 -13.79 1.94
CA VAL A 421 29.81 -12.63 2.03
C VAL A 421 31.23 -13.01 1.61
N THR A 422 31.77 -14.12 2.15
CA THR A 422 33.13 -14.58 1.85
C THR A 422 33.31 -14.89 0.36
N LYS A 423 32.27 -15.44 -0.27
CA LYS A 423 32.23 -15.77 -1.72
C LYS A 423 31.92 -14.56 -2.60
N GLY A 424 31.69 -13.38 -2.02
CA GLY A 424 31.41 -12.14 -2.75
C GLY A 424 30.01 -12.09 -3.39
N LEU A 425 29.11 -13.00 -3.02
CA LEU A 425 27.72 -13.03 -3.49
C LEU A 425 26.87 -11.98 -2.76
N PHE A 426 27.16 -11.73 -1.49
CA PHE A 426 26.62 -10.60 -0.74
C PHE A 426 27.69 -9.55 -0.48
N LYS A 427 27.41 -8.30 -0.86
CA LYS A 427 28.24 -7.13 -0.57
C LYS A 427 27.54 -6.29 0.48
N SER A 428 28.28 -5.73 1.44
CA SER A 428 27.69 -4.90 2.49
C SER A 428 27.29 -3.52 1.95
N HIS A 429 26.07 -3.07 2.25
CA HIS A 429 25.65 -1.69 2.02
C HIS A 429 26.26 -0.76 3.09
N PRO A 430 26.68 0.48 2.76
CA PRO A 430 27.34 1.42 3.70
C PRO A 430 26.56 1.77 4.97
N THR A 431 25.25 1.50 5.00
CA THR A 431 24.34 1.78 6.12
C THR A 431 23.73 0.52 6.75
N GLY A 432 24.31 -0.65 6.44
CA GLY A 432 23.92 -1.97 6.94
C GLY A 432 23.07 -2.76 5.94
N GLY A 433 23.07 -4.09 6.05
CA GLY A 433 22.43 -4.97 5.08
C GLY A 433 23.31 -5.27 3.84
N VAL A 434 22.71 -5.96 2.88
CA VAL A 434 23.25 -6.29 1.57
C VAL A 434 22.99 -5.12 0.62
N ASP A 435 24.00 -4.76 -0.16
CA ASP A 435 23.90 -3.85 -1.29
C ASP A 435 23.17 -4.57 -2.43
N VAL A 436 21.90 -4.22 -2.60
CA VAL A 436 21.02 -4.79 -3.63
C VAL A 436 20.63 -3.71 -4.62
N ASP A 437 20.33 -4.12 -5.86
CA ASP A 437 19.64 -3.26 -6.80
C ASP A 437 18.31 -2.79 -6.20
N PHE A 438 18.10 -1.48 -6.19
CA PHE A 438 16.93 -0.88 -5.56
C PHE A 438 15.63 -1.38 -6.19
N ASP A 439 15.61 -1.73 -7.48
CA ASP A 439 14.40 -2.06 -8.21
C ASP A 439 13.99 -3.51 -8.14
N THR A 440 14.98 -4.39 -8.22
CA THR A 440 14.83 -5.83 -8.39
C THR A 440 15.17 -6.62 -7.14
N PHE A 441 15.81 -6.00 -6.14
CA PHE A 441 16.36 -6.66 -4.94
C PHE A 441 17.48 -7.68 -5.24
N GLU A 442 18.07 -7.59 -6.44
CA GLU A 442 19.16 -8.45 -6.86
C GLU A 442 20.45 -8.06 -6.14
N ALA A 443 21.02 -8.99 -5.36
CA ALA A 443 22.31 -8.82 -4.69
C ALA A 443 23.49 -9.21 -5.59
N ALA A 444 23.27 -10.21 -6.42
CA ALA A 444 24.16 -10.69 -7.49
C ALA A 444 23.30 -11.32 -8.59
N PRO A 445 23.76 -11.44 -9.85
CA PRO A 445 22.92 -11.89 -10.96
C PRO A 445 22.15 -13.20 -10.69
N GLY A 446 20.83 -13.15 -10.55
CA GLY A 446 19.97 -14.30 -10.20
C GLY A 446 19.89 -14.65 -8.71
N LEU A 447 20.56 -13.91 -7.81
CA LEU A 447 20.45 -14.01 -6.36
C LEU A 447 19.77 -12.75 -5.81
N TYR A 448 18.57 -12.92 -5.26
CA TYR A 448 17.75 -11.87 -4.69
C TYR A 448 17.70 -12.00 -3.17
N THR A 449 17.48 -10.90 -2.44
CA THR A 449 17.26 -10.96 -0.98
C THR A 449 16.28 -9.88 -0.53
N MET A 450 15.53 -10.12 0.54
CA MET A 450 14.57 -9.14 1.07
C MET A 450 14.51 -9.12 2.61
N GLY A 451 13.66 -8.25 3.16
CA GLY A 451 13.49 -8.08 4.60
C GLY A 451 14.67 -7.33 5.24
N THR A 452 15.02 -7.67 6.47
CA THR A 452 16.04 -6.93 7.25
C THR A 452 17.41 -6.88 6.59
N LEU A 453 17.73 -7.85 5.73
CA LEU A 453 18.95 -7.83 4.94
C LEU A 453 19.01 -6.69 3.92
N THR A 454 17.90 -6.06 3.53
CA THR A 454 17.92 -4.95 2.56
C THR A 454 17.70 -3.57 3.20
N ARG A 455 17.83 -3.49 4.53
CA ARG A 455 17.62 -2.24 5.29
C ARG A 455 18.50 -1.08 4.82
N GLY A 456 19.71 -1.34 4.33
CA GLY A 456 20.60 -0.29 3.83
C GLY A 456 20.05 0.41 2.59
N THR A 457 19.51 -0.37 1.65
CA THR A 457 18.94 0.15 0.39
C THR A 457 17.52 0.68 0.57
N HIS A 458 16.70 0.02 1.40
CA HIS A 458 15.26 0.31 1.49
C HIS A 458 14.80 0.97 2.79
N PHE A 459 15.57 0.88 3.87
CA PHE A 459 15.26 1.37 5.22
C PHE A 459 14.01 0.75 5.89
N TYR A 460 12.84 0.86 5.27
CA TYR A 460 11.55 0.41 5.77
C TYR A 460 11.20 -0.98 5.23
N VAL A 461 11.68 -2.03 5.91
CA VAL A 461 11.69 -3.40 5.37
C VAL A 461 10.92 -4.43 6.20
N SER A 462 10.46 -4.07 7.41
CA SER A 462 9.87 -5.02 8.36
C SER A 462 8.34 -5.00 8.42
N ALA A 463 7.70 -4.02 7.79
CA ALA A 463 6.24 -3.90 7.77
C ALA A 463 5.65 -4.79 6.68
N ILE A 464 4.53 -5.46 6.96
CA ILE A 464 3.96 -6.49 6.06
C ILE A 464 3.53 -5.91 4.71
N ASP A 465 2.97 -4.70 4.70
CA ASP A 465 2.66 -3.96 3.47
C ASP A 465 3.88 -3.77 2.57
N ARG A 466 5.06 -3.52 3.17
CA ARG A 466 6.33 -3.44 2.43
C ARG A 466 6.84 -4.80 2.00
N VAL A 467 6.73 -5.82 2.84
CA VAL A 467 7.08 -7.20 2.48
C VAL A 467 6.31 -7.64 1.24
N ALA A 468 5.00 -7.37 1.18
CA ALA A 468 4.17 -7.67 0.02
C ALA A 468 4.62 -6.90 -1.23
N ALA A 469 4.91 -5.60 -1.10
CA ALA A 469 5.40 -4.78 -2.21
C ALA A 469 6.79 -5.22 -2.72
N HIS A 470 7.68 -5.64 -1.83
CA HIS A 470 9.02 -6.15 -2.17
C HIS A 470 8.93 -7.51 -2.87
N ALA A 471 8.08 -8.40 -2.36
CA ALA A 471 7.81 -9.69 -2.99
C ALA A 471 7.27 -9.55 -4.42
N ALA A 472 6.36 -8.60 -4.64
CA ALA A 472 5.86 -8.28 -5.98
C ALA A 472 6.97 -7.83 -6.94
N ARG A 473 7.92 -7.00 -6.47
CA ARG A 473 9.07 -6.52 -7.26
C ARG A 473 10.08 -7.63 -7.56
N ILE A 474 10.31 -8.54 -6.61
CA ILE A 474 11.13 -9.73 -6.84
C ILE A 474 10.46 -10.64 -7.87
N ALA A 475 9.15 -10.86 -7.77
CA ALA A 475 8.41 -11.63 -8.78
C ALA A 475 8.45 -10.96 -10.16
N ASP A 476 8.35 -9.63 -10.24
CA ASP A 476 8.59 -8.87 -11.49
C ASP A 476 9.99 -9.16 -12.05
N ALA A 477 11.04 -9.09 -11.22
CA ALA A 477 12.42 -9.33 -11.64
C ALA A 477 12.65 -10.78 -12.12
N LEU A 478 12.16 -11.76 -11.37
CA LEU A 478 12.23 -13.18 -11.73
C LEU A 478 11.52 -13.48 -13.05
N THR A 479 10.45 -12.73 -13.36
CA THR A 479 9.67 -12.87 -14.61
C THR A 479 10.08 -11.90 -15.71
N GLN A 480 11.18 -11.17 -15.50
CA GLN A 480 11.72 -10.14 -16.40
C GLN A 480 10.67 -9.08 -16.80
N ASP A 481 9.68 -8.83 -15.94
CA ASP A 481 8.76 -7.73 -16.08
C ASP A 481 9.44 -6.44 -15.61
N PRO A 482 9.44 -5.36 -16.41
CA PRO A 482 9.92 -4.06 -15.97
C PRO A 482 9.18 -3.58 -14.73
N ARG A 483 9.90 -2.95 -13.80
CA ARG A 483 9.33 -2.34 -12.60
C ARG A 483 8.22 -1.35 -12.95
N ALA A 484 7.08 -1.46 -12.27
CA ALA A 484 6.05 -0.43 -12.29
C ALA A 484 6.50 0.81 -11.49
N LYS A 485 6.53 1.97 -12.13
CA LYS A 485 6.77 3.27 -11.49
C LYS A 485 5.47 3.83 -10.89
N SER A 486 5.59 4.50 -9.76
CA SER A 486 4.48 5.28 -9.19
C SER A 486 4.20 6.48 -10.09
N LEU A 487 3.07 6.50 -10.80
CA LEU A 487 2.65 7.62 -11.62
C LEU A 487 1.84 8.65 -10.80
N HIS A 488 2.02 9.92 -11.09
CA HIS A 488 1.10 11.00 -10.73
C HIS A 488 0.09 11.16 -11.88
N VAL A 489 -1.19 10.92 -11.58
CA VAL A 489 -2.25 10.77 -12.59
C VAL A 489 -3.25 11.90 -12.47
N ALA A 490 -3.33 12.79 -13.46
CA ALA A 490 -4.35 13.82 -13.51
C ALA A 490 -5.68 13.24 -14.00
N ILE A 491 -6.71 13.27 -13.15
CA ILE A 491 -8.09 12.93 -13.50
C ILE A 491 -8.82 14.23 -13.87
N LEU A 492 -9.01 14.46 -15.16
CA LEU A 492 -9.81 15.57 -15.66
C LEU A 492 -11.29 15.12 -15.68
N LEU A 493 -12.04 15.59 -14.69
CA LEU A 493 -13.37 15.12 -14.38
C LEU A 493 -14.43 16.05 -14.98
N GLY A 494 -15.28 15.52 -15.87
CA GLY A 494 -16.49 16.19 -16.31
C GLY A 494 -17.56 16.26 -15.21
N SER A 495 -18.48 17.20 -15.35
CA SER A 495 -19.60 17.45 -14.43
C SER A 495 -20.73 16.40 -14.47
N ASP A 496 -20.64 15.42 -15.37
CA ASP A 496 -21.71 14.45 -15.59
C ASP A 496 -21.61 13.23 -14.66
N PHE A 497 -22.77 12.65 -14.32
CA PHE A 497 -22.83 11.55 -13.35
C PHE A 497 -22.01 10.31 -13.72
N LEU A 498 -21.82 10.00 -15.01
CA LEU A 498 -21.03 8.84 -15.42
C LEU A 498 -19.54 9.03 -15.15
N SER A 499 -19.02 10.22 -15.40
CA SER A 499 -17.62 10.56 -15.10
C SER A 499 -17.34 10.46 -13.60
N HIS A 500 -18.27 10.93 -12.76
CA HIS A 500 -18.20 10.76 -11.31
C HIS A 500 -18.21 9.28 -10.88
N ILE A 501 -19.06 8.44 -11.46
CA ILE A 501 -19.09 6.99 -11.16
C ILE A 501 -17.77 6.32 -11.52
N ILE A 502 -17.25 6.57 -12.74
CA ILE A 502 -15.98 5.99 -13.19
C ILE A 502 -14.83 6.46 -12.30
N ALA A 503 -14.74 7.76 -12.00
CA ALA A 503 -13.73 8.30 -11.10
C ALA A 503 -13.78 7.63 -9.72
N SER A 504 -14.98 7.46 -9.18
CA SER A 504 -15.19 6.90 -7.85
C SER A 504 -14.76 5.44 -7.73
N GLU A 505 -14.79 4.69 -8.83
CA GLU A 505 -14.28 3.32 -8.88
C GLU A 505 -12.80 3.24 -9.29
N LEU A 506 -12.33 4.14 -10.15
CA LEU A 506 -10.96 4.17 -10.67
C LEU A 506 -9.94 4.64 -9.63
N ILE A 507 -10.24 5.70 -8.88
CA ILE A 507 -9.30 6.36 -7.96
C ILE A 507 -8.80 5.40 -6.86
N PRO A 508 -9.66 4.66 -6.13
CA PRO A 508 -9.19 3.72 -5.11
C PRO A 508 -8.28 2.62 -5.69
N LYS A 509 -8.54 2.18 -6.93
CA LYS A 509 -7.75 1.16 -7.61
C LYS A 509 -6.38 1.70 -8.08
N LEU A 510 -6.32 2.96 -8.53
CA LEU A 510 -5.04 3.62 -8.82
C LEU A 510 -4.19 3.73 -7.56
N LEU A 511 -4.79 4.13 -6.44
CA LEU A 511 -4.11 4.22 -5.14
C LEU A 511 -3.60 2.85 -4.66
N SER A 512 -4.37 1.78 -4.84
CA SER A 512 -3.95 0.43 -4.45
C SER A 512 -2.83 -0.12 -5.36
N GLN A 513 -2.72 0.36 -6.60
CA GLN A 513 -1.58 0.09 -7.48
C GLN A 513 -0.36 1.00 -7.21
N GLY A 514 -0.45 1.88 -6.20
CA GLY A 514 0.64 2.77 -5.81
C GLY A 514 0.76 4.03 -6.66
N HIS A 515 -0.24 4.38 -7.46
CA HIS A 515 -0.30 5.64 -8.20
C HIS A 515 -0.95 6.75 -7.36
N MET A 516 -0.66 8.02 -7.67
CA MET A 516 -1.19 9.19 -6.97
C MET A 516 -2.11 10.01 -7.88
N PRO A 517 -3.44 9.94 -7.68
CA PRO A 517 -4.39 10.72 -8.46
C PRO A 517 -4.46 12.20 -8.02
N PHE A 518 -4.59 13.10 -8.99
CA PHE A 518 -4.85 14.53 -8.82
C PHE A 518 -6.13 14.88 -9.58
N ILE A 519 -7.14 15.40 -8.91
CA ILE A 519 -8.48 15.57 -9.49
C ILE A 519 -8.66 17.02 -9.92
N PHE A 520 -9.10 17.20 -11.16
CA PHE A 520 -9.39 18.50 -11.73
C PHE A 520 -10.82 18.53 -12.25
N ILE A 521 -11.69 19.31 -11.60
CA ILE A 521 -13.10 19.43 -11.97
C ILE A 521 -13.20 20.43 -13.13
N CYS A 522 -13.70 19.95 -14.26
CA CYS A 522 -13.80 20.73 -15.50
C CYS A 522 -15.13 21.49 -15.57
N PRO A 523 -15.15 22.72 -16.11
CA PRO A 523 -16.36 23.51 -16.21
C PRO A 523 -17.32 22.95 -17.28
N ASP A 524 -18.62 23.18 -17.08
CA ASP A 524 -19.66 22.92 -18.07
C ASP A 524 -19.44 23.80 -19.33
N GLU A 525 -19.34 23.19 -20.51
CA GLU A 525 -19.40 23.95 -21.77
C GLU A 525 -20.84 24.41 -22.02
N GLN A 526 -21.17 25.65 -21.64
CA GLN A 526 -22.28 26.35 -22.29
C GLN A 526 -21.85 26.60 -23.74
N GLY A 527 -22.49 25.92 -24.69
CA GLY A 527 -22.14 25.98 -26.10
C GLY A 527 -21.85 27.41 -26.56
N SER A 528 -20.61 27.67 -26.99
CA SER A 528 -20.25 28.95 -27.57
C SER A 528 -21.06 29.16 -28.85
N GLY A 529 -21.96 30.14 -28.84
CA GLY A 529 -22.60 30.63 -30.06
C GLY A 529 -24.10 30.81 -29.92
N THR A 530 -24.52 32.06 -29.65
CA THR A 530 -25.68 32.73 -30.25
C THR A 530 -26.74 31.80 -30.89
N LEU A 531 -27.52 31.05 -30.10
CA LEU A 531 -28.63 30.25 -30.61
C LEU A 531 -29.80 30.29 -29.62
N LYS A 532 -31.01 30.23 -30.20
CA LYS A 532 -32.33 30.25 -29.53
C LYS A 532 -32.41 29.41 -28.26
N ALA A 533 -33.37 29.74 -27.39
CA ALA A 533 -33.69 29.00 -26.18
C ALA A 533 -33.60 27.47 -26.40
N PRO A 534 -32.86 26.73 -25.55
CA PRO A 534 -32.59 25.31 -25.75
C PRO A 534 -33.89 24.51 -25.78
N SER A 535 -34.01 23.60 -26.76
CA SER A 535 -35.14 22.66 -26.87
C SER A 535 -35.35 21.87 -25.57
N LEU A 536 -36.58 21.44 -25.26
CA LEU A 536 -36.89 20.59 -24.10
C LEU A 536 -35.93 19.40 -23.96
N ALA A 537 -35.62 18.70 -25.05
CA ALA A 537 -34.69 17.57 -25.05
C ALA A 537 -33.25 17.93 -24.61
N ARG A 538 -32.77 19.14 -24.94
CA ARG A 538 -31.45 19.63 -24.48
C ARG A 538 -31.46 19.97 -22.99
N ARG A 539 -32.54 20.60 -22.53
CA ARG A 539 -32.74 20.90 -21.09
C ARG A 539 -32.86 19.62 -20.28
N GLU A 540 -33.61 18.65 -20.76
CA GLU A 540 -33.80 17.33 -20.15
C GLU A 540 -32.47 16.57 -20.07
N SER A 541 -31.71 16.53 -21.17
CA SER A 541 -30.39 15.90 -21.18
C SER A 541 -29.43 16.58 -20.18
N HIS A 542 -29.37 17.92 -20.14
CA HIS A 542 -28.54 18.63 -19.16
C HIS A 542 -28.99 18.37 -17.71
N PHE A 543 -30.30 18.36 -17.46
CA PHE A 543 -30.85 18.06 -16.15
C PHE A 543 -30.43 16.68 -15.67
N PHE A 544 -30.58 15.64 -16.51
CA PHE A 544 -30.21 14.28 -16.14
C PHE A 544 -28.69 14.03 -16.11
N ASP A 545 -27.92 14.65 -17.00
CA ASP A 545 -26.46 14.49 -17.02
C ASP A 545 -25.80 15.17 -15.81
N VAL A 546 -26.23 16.40 -15.48
CA VAL A 546 -25.52 17.31 -14.58
C VAL A 546 -26.36 17.75 -13.39
N GLU A 547 -27.50 18.43 -13.61
CA GLU A 547 -28.25 19.11 -12.52
C GLU A 547 -28.76 18.10 -11.48
N LEU A 548 -29.23 16.92 -11.88
CA LEU A 548 -29.74 15.90 -10.97
C LEU A 548 -28.67 15.41 -9.99
N LEU A 549 -27.43 15.24 -10.46
CA LEU A 549 -26.30 14.89 -9.59
C LEU A 549 -25.90 16.07 -8.71
N ARG A 550 -25.55 17.20 -9.35
CA ARG A 550 -24.90 18.34 -8.71
C ARG A 550 -25.82 19.11 -7.78
N ASP A 551 -27.03 19.41 -8.24
CA ASP A 551 -27.93 20.37 -7.59
C ASP A 551 -28.93 19.67 -6.65
N HIS A 552 -29.09 18.34 -6.77
CA HIS A 552 -30.06 17.57 -6.00
C HIS A 552 -29.46 16.40 -5.23
N PHE A 553 -28.69 15.53 -5.89
CA PHE A 553 -28.22 14.29 -5.26
C PHE A 553 -27.02 14.49 -4.31
N GLN A 554 -25.97 15.18 -4.76
CA GLN A 554 -24.78 15.46 -3.93
C GLN A 554 -25.12 16.24 -2.65
N PRO A 555 -25.92 17.33 -2.68
CA PRO A 555 -26.30 18.04 -1.46
C PRO A 555 -27.07 17.16 -0.48
N LEU A 556 -27.90 16.24 -0.99
CA LEU A 556 -28.64 15.31 -0.15
C LEU A 556 -27.72 14.29 0.52
N LEU A 557 -26.77 13.71 -0.21
CA LEU A 557 -25.78 12.80 0.35
C LEU A 557 -24.95 13.47 1.45
N GLN A 558 -24.54 14.73 1.21
CA GLN A 558 -23.82 15.53 2.20
C GLN A 558 -24.67 15.80 3.44
N ALA A 559 -25.93 16.21 3.28
CA ALA A 559 -26.84 16.48 4.39
C ALA A 559 -27.14 15.23 5.25
N GLN A 560 -27.17 14.03 4.64
CA GLN A 560 -27.39 12.78 5.35
C GLN A 560 -26.12 12.14 5.91
N ASN A 561 -24.93 12.68 5.60
CA ASN A 561 -23.61 12.16 6.00
C ASN A 561 -23.45 10.64 5.72
N LEU A 562 -23.98 10.17 4.58
CA LEU A 562 -23.95 8.75 4.21
C LEU A 562 -22.55 8.36 3.72
N LYS A 563 -21.82 7.56 4.51
CA LYS A 563 -20.46 7.07 4.17
C LYS A 563 -20.41 5.60 3.73
N ASP A 564 -21.53 4.88 3.84
CA ASP A 564 -21.59 3.43 3.64
C ASP A 564 -22.14 3.03 2.25
N GLY A 565 -22.04 3.95 1.28
CA GLY A 565 -22.36 3.67 -0.12
C GLY A 565 -21.36 2.71 -0.76
N ARG A 566 -21.73 2.08 -1.88
CA ARG A 566 -20.81 1.23 -2.66
C ARG A 566 -19.63 2.05 -3.21
N LEU A 567 -19.92 3.26 -3.70
CA LEU A 567 -18.96 4.25 -4.17
C LEU A 567 -18.99 5.49 -3.27
N MET A 568 -17.87 6.19 -3.21
CA MET A 568 -17.72 7.47 -2.52
C MET A 568 -17.83 8.63 -3.51
N THR A 569 -18.45 9.75 -3.11
CA THR A 569 -18.39 10.99 -3.90
C THR A 569 -16.96 11.54 -3.98
N ILE A 570 -16.70 12.51 -4.85
CA ILE A 570 -15.35 13.09 -4.98
C ILE A 570 -14.90 13.78 -3.69
N GLU A 571 -15.80 14.46 -2.98
CA GLU A 571 -15.52 15.10 -1.70
C GLU A 571 -15.22 14.05 -0.60
N GLN A 572 -15.92 12.92 -0.64
CA GLN A 572 -15.65 11.79 0.25
C GLN A 572 -14.30 11.14 -0.08
N ILE A 573 -13.95 11.03 -1.36
CA ILE A 573 -12.66 10.50 -1.83
C ILE A 573 -11.51 11.43 -1.41
N GLU A 574 -11.67 12.74 -1.61
CA GLU A 574 -10.72 13.77 -1.19
C GLU A 574 -10.41 13.64 0.31
N SER A 575 -11.46 13.67 1.13
CA SER A 575 -11.32 13.59 2.59
C SER A 575 -10.80 12.24 3.08
N THR A 576 -11.17 11.13 2.43
CA THR A 576 -10.78 9.77 2.83
C THR A 576 -9.33 9.46 2.46
N TYR A 577 -8.88 9.90 1.29
CA TYR A 577 -7.56 9.53 0.76
C TYR A 577 -6.55 10.68 0.78
N GLY A 578 -6.98 11.91 1.06
CA GLY A 578 -6.08 13.06 1.11
C GLY A 578 -5.59 13.51 -0.25
N LEU A 579 -6.49 13.58 -1.23
CA LEU A 579 -6.14 13.88 -2.61
C LEU A 579 -6.21 15.37 -2.89
N PHE A 580 -5.47 15.80 -3.91
CA PHE A 580 -5.59 17.14 -4.44
C PHE A 580 -6.86 17.22 -5.31
N VAL A 581 -7.73 18.20 -5.03
CA VAL A 581 -8.89 18.54 -5.85
C VAL A 581 -8.85 20.02 -6.20
N GLN A 582 -9.04 20.35 -7.48
CA GLN A 582 -9.09 21.72 -7.96
C GLN A 582 -10.19 21.93 -8.99
N ASP A 583 -10.99 22.98 -8.82
CA ASP A 583 -11.91 23.48 -9.84
C ASP A 583 -11.17 24.31 -10.90
N ILE A 584 -11.36 23.99 -12.18
CA ILE A 584 -10.82 24.76 -13.30
C ILE A 584 -11.84 25.83 -13.68
N SER A 585 -11.63 27.07 -13.23
CA SER A 585 -12.56 28.19 -13.45
C SER A 585 -12.49 28.78 -14.87
N SER A 586 -11.31 28.78 -15.49
CA SER A 586 -11.12 29.17 -16.90
C SER A 586 -10.00 28.36 -17.52
N VAL A 587 -10.17 28.03 -18.79
CA VAL A 587 -9.26 27.15 -19.51
C VAL A 587 -8.07 27.93 -20.10
N ASP A 588 -8.09 29.27 -20.17
CA ASP A 588 -6.87 30.06 -20.52
C ASP A 588 -5.88 30.23 -19.35
N ASP A 589 -6.11 29.50 -18.26
CA ASP A 589 -5.40 29.69 -17.03
C ASP A 589 -4.01 29.06 -17.07
N LYS A 590 -2.98 29.90 -17.24
CA LYS A 590 -1.58 29.51 -17.02
C LYS A 590 -1.40 28.81 -15.69
N THR A 591 -2.24 29.09 -14.69
CA THR A 591 -2.22 28.43 -13.39
C THR A 591 -2.49 26.93 -13.51
N PHE A 592 -3.40 26.47 -14.37
CA PHE A 592 -3.66 25.02 -14.54
C PHE A 592 -2.43 24.29 -15.12
N LEU A 593 -1.83 24.82 -16.19
CA LEU A 593 -0.61 24.25 -16.76
C LEU A 593 0.57 24.28 -15.77
N ASN A 594 0.70 25.36 -15.00
CA ASN A 594 1.70 25.46 -13.95
C ASN A 594 1.43 24.43 -12.84
N THR A 595 0.18 24.22 -12.45
CA THR A 595 -0.20 23.18 -11.48
C THR A 595 0.21 21.81 -11.99
N LEU A 596 -0.15 21.42 -13.22
CA LEU A 596 0.26 20.11 -13.77
C LEU A 596 1.78 19.89 -13.70
N LYS A 597 2.58 20.94 -14.01
CA LYS A 597 4.04 20.91 -13.91
C LYS A 597 4.52 20.77 -12.46
N HIS A 598 4.00 21.57 -11.54
CA HIS A 598 4.37 21.53 -10.11
C HIS A 598 3.95 20.23 -9.43
N GLN A 599 2.91 19.57 -9.95
CA GLN A 599 2.43 18.29 -9.45
C GLN A 599 3.13 17.08 -10.08
N PHE A 600 4.12 17.29 -10.97
CA PHE A 600 4.88 16.21 -11.63
C PHE A 600 3.98 15.16 -12.33
N ILE A 601 2.92 15.60 -13.02
CA ILE A 601 1.95 14.70 -13.64
C ILE A 601 2.59 13.88 -14.77
N ASP A 602 2.51 12.55 -14.67
CA ASP A 602 3.02 11.60 -15.67
C ASP A 602 1.94 11.20 -16.70
N LEU A 603 0.67 11.18 -16.29
CA LEU A 603 -0.46 10.64 -17.06
C LEU A 603 -1.72 11.48 -16.88
N GLY A 604 -2.43 11.78 -17.98
CA GLY A 604 -3.77 12.37 -17.94
C GLY A 604 -4.85 11.33 -18.27
N ILE A 605 -5.95 11.35 -17.51
CA ILE A 605 -7.17 10.59 -17.80
C ILE A 605 -8.34 11.58 -17.88
N LEU A 606 -8.91 11.73 -19.07
CA LEU A 606 -10.06 12.58 -19.34
C LEU A 606 -11.35 11.75 -19.28
N LEU A 607 -12.15 11.98 -18.24
CA LEU A 607 -13.47 11.42 -18.05
C LEU A 607 -14.49 12.44 -18.54
N ARG A 608 -14.82 12.38 -19.84
CA ARG A 608 -15.72 13.32 -20.56
C ARG A 608 -15.36 14.81 -20.32
N GLY A 609 -14.49 15.36 -21.15
CA GLY A 609 -14.13 16.79 -21.11
C GLY A 609 -14.80 17.64 -22.17
N SER A 610 -14.92 18.93 -21.87
CA SER A 610 -15.09 19.99 -22.86
C SER A 610 -14.05 19.87 -23.97
N ASP A 611 -14.40 20.23 -25.21
CA ASP A 611 -13.43 20.25 -26.31
C ASP A 611 -12.24 21.17 -25.95
N ARG A 612 -12.49 22.18 -25.12
CA ARG A 612 -11.49 23.05 -24.55
C ARG A 612 -10.55 22.36 -23.55
N ALA A 613 -11.05 21.65 -22.54
CA ALA A 613 -10.22 20.93 -21.56
C ALA A 613 -9.36 19.86 -22.26
N ARG A 614 -9.93 19.15 -23.24
CA ARG A 614 -9.22 18.17 -24.06
C ARG A 614 -8.03 18.79 -24.79
N LYS A 615 -8.20 19.96 -25.43
CA LYS A 615 -7.14 20.64 -26.18
C LYS A 615 -5.96 21.06 -25.30
N ILE A 616 -6.21 21.49 -24.06
CA ILE A 616 -5.15 21.94 -23.15
C ILE A 616 -4.43 20.78 -22.47
N ALA A 617 -5.16 19.77 -22.03
CA ALA A 617 -4.52 18.55 -21.57
C ALA A 617 -3.63 18.00 -22.69
N ALA A 618 -4.14 17.93 -23.93
CA ALA A 618 -3.36 17.48 -25.08
C ALA A 618 -2.11 18.32 -25.33
N SER A 619 -2.15 19.65 -25.16
CA SER A 619 -0.96 20.50 -25.37
C SER A 619 0.14 20.24 -24.33
N HIS A 620 -0.21 20.06 -23.06
CA HIS A 620 0.75 19.71 -21.99
C HIS A 620 1.42 18.36 -22.25
N PHE A 621 0.62 17.31 -22.43
CA PHE A 621 1.12 15.94 -22.59
C PHE A 621 1.90 15.75 -23.90
N SER A 622 1.56 16.48 -24.97
CA SER A 622 2.33 16.46 -26.22
C SER A 622 3.71 17.12 -26.11
N SER A 623 3.91 18.06 -25.17
CA SER A 623 5.18 18.77 -25.01
C SER A 623 6.15 18.14 -24.00
N GLU A 624 5.64 17.35 -23.04
CA GLU A 624 6.41 16.83 -21.90
C GLU A 624 6.63 15.30 -21.98
N SER A 625 6.44 14.68 -23.16
CA SER A 625 6.50 13.22 -23.36
C SER A 625 5.52 12.39 -22.51
N GLY A 626 4.32 12.92 -22.29
CA GLY A 626 3.27 12.27 -21.50
C GLY A 626 2.11 11.72 -22.34
N HIS A 627 1.21 10.97 -21.70
CA HIS A 627 0.05 10.37 -22.36
C HIS A 627 -1.26 10.96 -21.84
N LEU A 628 -2.25 11.11 -22.73
CA LEU A 628 -3.62 11.47 -22.37
C LEU A 628 -4.58 10.36 -22.80
N LEU A 629 -5.22 9.72 -21.83
CA LEU A 629 -6.30 8.74 -22.05
C LEU A 629 -7.63 9.48 -22.09
N ASN A 630 -8.28 9.46 -23.23
CA ASN A 630 -9.61 10.03 -23.41
C ASN A 630 -10.67 8.91 -23.31
N LEU A 631 -11.44 8.89 -22.22
CA LEU A 631 -12.55 7.97 -22.00
C LEU A 631 -13.85 8.67 -22.40
N LYS A 632 -14.31 8.44 -23.63
CA LYS A 632 -15.51 9.09 -24.17
C LYS A 632 -16.69 8.12 -24.27
N PRO A 633 -17.81 8.35 -23.58
CA PRO A 633 -19.05 7.65 -23.87
C PRO A 633 -19.61 8.10 -25.23
N THR A 634 -20.07 7.14 -26.02
CA THR A 634 -20.68 7.29 -27.34
C THR A 634 -21.98 6.50 -27.38
N PHE A 635 -22.93 6.96 -28.21
CA PHE A 635 -24.30 6.45 -28.23
C PHE A 635 -24.65 5.92 -29.61
N ARG A 636 -25.36 4.79 -29.64
CA ARG A 636 -25.96 4.27 -30.87
C ARG A 636 -27.48 4.27 -30.74
N ARG A 637 -28.14 5.18 -31.45
CA ARG A 637 -29.58 5.03 -31.73
C ARG A 637 -29.78 3.81 -32.62
N SER A 638 -30.80 3.01 -32.33
CA SER A 638 -31.19 1.87 -33.18
C SER A 638 -31.56 2.39 -34.57
N SER A 639 -30.63 2.30 -35.52
CA SER A 639 -30.89 2.60 -36.92
C SER A 639 -31.72 1.47 -37.51
N ASN A 640 -32.89 1.81 -38.03
CA ASN A 640 -33.86 1.00 -38.78
C ASN A 640 -34.99 0.38 -37.94
N GLY A 641 -36.07 1.16 -37.75
CA GLY A 641 -37.49 0.75 -37.87
C GLY A 641 -38.02 -0.50 -37.14
N ARG A 642 -37.21 -1.26 -36.41
CA ARG A 642 -37.60 -2.41 -35.59
C ARG A 642 -37.58 -1.95 -34.14
N ALA A 643 -38.77 -1.68 -33.65
CA ALA A 643 -39.05 -1.44 -32.24
C ALA A 643 -38.68 -2.71 -31.43
N SER A 644 -37.44 -2.79 -30.91
CA SER A 644 -37.11 -3.82 -29.90
C SER A 644 -35.74 -3.70 -29.21
N ARG A 645 -34.77 -2.89 -29.67
CA ARG A 645 -33.45 -2.82 -29.01
C ARG A 645 -33.29 -1.57 -28.15
N LYS A 646 -32.98 -1.78 -26.85
CA LYS A 646 -32.63 -0.74 -25.88
C LYS A 646 -31.36 0.02 -26.32
N PRO A 647 -31.24 1.32 -26.01
CA PRO A 647 -30.03 2.09 -26.32
C PRO A 647 -28.81 1.51 -25.58
N SER A 648 -27.70 1.34 -26.30
CA SER A 648 -26.43 0.86 -25.74
C SER A 648 -25.46 2.02 -25.50
N ILE A 649 -24.88 2.12 -24.29
CA ILE A 649 -23.73 3.01 -24.02
C ILE A 649 -22.47 2.33 -24.53
N ARG A 650 -21.60 3.09 -25.20
CA ARG A 650 -20.31 2.60 -25.65
C ARG A 650 -19.19 3.49 -25.18
N TYR A 651 -18.19 2.96 -24.47
CA TYR A 651 -16.97 3.74 -24.21
C TYR A 651 -15.96 3.52 -25.31
N GLN A 652 -15.38 4.63 -25.78
CA GLN A 652 -14.19 4.64 -26.61
C GLN A 652 -13.03 5.14 -25.75
N ILE A 653 -11.93 4.37 -25.77
CA ILE A 653 -10.68 4.74 -25.12
C ILE A 653 -9.70 5.13 -26.22
N THR A 654 -9.33 6.41 -26.25
CA THR A 654 -8.33 6.92 -27.18
C THR A 654 -7.13 7.35 -26.38
N VAL A 655 -5.94 6.83 -26.70
CA VAL A 655 -4.69 7.35 -26.16
C VAL A 655 -4.11 8.34 -27.15
N ILE A 656 -3.80 9.52 -26.66
CA ILE A 656 -3.17 10.59 -27.44
C ILE A 656 -1.69 10.63 -27.05
N SER A 657 -0.81 10.43 -28.03
CA SER A 657 0.66 10.51 -27.90
C SER A 657 1.23 11.33 -29.06
N GLU A 658 1.97 12.39 -28.72
CA GLU A 658 2.72 13.29 -29.62
C GLU A 658 1.94 14.06 -30.72
N ALA A 659 2.47 15.26 -31.01
CA ALA A 659 1.90 16.24 -31.93
C ALA A 659 2.35 16.00 -33.38
N GLY A 660 1.42 15.51 -34.22
CA GLY A 660 1.22 16.18 -35.51
C GLY A 660 0.54 17.54 -35.26
N ASP A 661 0.39 18.38 -36.29
CA ASP A 661 -0.47 19.57 -36.21
C ASP A 661 -1.74 19.25 -35.42
N LEU A 662 -2.25 20.18 -34.60
CA LEU A 662 -3.46 19.98 -33.77
C LEU A 662 -4.70 19.44 -34.55
N SER A 663 -4.62 19.36 -35.89
CA SER A 663 -5.56 18.74 -36.82
C SER A 663 -5.35 17.23 -37.10
N GLU A 664 -4.21 16.63 -36.80
CA GLU A 664 -3.90 15.21 -37.04
C GLU A 664 -3.29 14.57 -35.78
N LEU A 665 -4.11 14.42 -34.75
CA LEU A 665 -3.82 13.53 -33.62
C LEU A 665 -3.73 12.10 -34.17
N THR A 666 -2.59 11.43 -34.02
CA THR A 666 -2.45 9.99 -34.30
C THR A 666 -3.27 9.19 -33.30
N GLU A 667 -4.56 9.03 -33.58
CA GLU A 667 -5.46 8.18 -32.81
C GLU A 667 -5.04 6.72 -32.99
N THR A 668 -4.55 6.09 -31.93
CA THR A 668 -4.42 4.62 -31.91
C THR A 668 -5.70 4.06 -31.26
N HIS A 669 -6.58 3.50 -32.09
CA HIS A 669 -7.91 3.03 -31.66
C HIS A 669 -7.84 1.82 -30.71
N TYR A 670 -8.51 1.87 -29.55
CA TYR A 670 -8.81 0.66 -28.76
C TYR A 670 -10.20 0.63 -28.11
N LYS A 671 -10.75 -0.60 -28.11
CA LYS A 671 -11.94 -1.18 -27.47
C LYS A 671 -13.18 -0.28 -27.33
N SER A 672 -14.13 -0.49 -28.25
CA SER A 672 -15.53 -0.14 -28.07
C SER A 672 -16.19 -1.16 -27.12
N LEU A 673 -16.57 -0.75 -25.92
CA LEU A 673 -17.29 -1.59 -24.96
C LEU A 673 -18.79 -1.31 -25.05
N ASP A 674 -19.60 -2.24 -25.56
CA ASP A 674 -21.07 -2.09 -25.57
C ASP A 674 -21.64 -2.49 -24.19
N LEU A 675 -22.07 -1.51 -23.39
CA LEU A 675 -22.36 -1.67 -21.96
C LEU A 675 -23.80 -2.05 -21.59
N LEU A 676 -24.78 -1.88 -22.49
CA LEU A 676 -26.20 -2.07 -22.18
C LEU A 676 -26.91 -2.90 -23.26
N GLN A 677 -26.52 -4.17 -23.42
CA GLN A 677 -27.24 -5.08 -24.32
C GLN A 677 -28.28 -5.94 -23.59
N ASP A 678 -28.06 -6.40 -22.35
CA ASP A 678 -29.03 -7.23 -21.61
C ASP A 678 -28.85 -7.20 -20.07
N LEU A 679 -29.99 -7.22 -19.34
CA LEU A 679 -30.22 -7.50 -17.90
C LEU A 679 -29.69 -6.55 -16.80
N GLU A 680 -30.45 -6.53 -15.68
CA GLU A 680 -30.34 -5.63 -14.51
C GLU A 680 -29.06 -5.81 -13.68
N ASP A 681 -28.35 -6.94 -13.82
CA ASP A 681 -27.03 -7.22 -13.20
C ASP A 681 -25.83 -6.71 -14.03
N SER A 682 -26.05 -6.05 -15.18
CA SER A 682 -24.99 -5.70 -16.14
C SER A 682 -24.27 -4.36 -15.91
N LYS A 683 -24.85 -3.43 -15.13
CA LYS A 683 -24.33 -2.05 -15.03
C LYS A 683 -22.99 -1.95 -14.29
N ASP A 684 -22.87 -2.63 -13.15
CA ASP A 684 -21.63 -2.62 -12.36
C ASP A 684 -20.50 -3.32 -13.11
N HIS A 685 -20.83 -4.41 -13.82
CA HIS A 685 -19.88 -5.09 -14.70
C HIS A 685 -19.41 -4.16 -15.83
N ALA A 686 -20.32 -3.36 -16.38
CA ALA A 686 -20.04 -2.43 -17.47
C ALA A 686 -19.08 -1.28 -17.08
N PHE A 687 -19.33 -0.57 -15.98
CA PHE A 687 -18.39 0.45 -15.48
C PHE A 687 -17.05 -0.15 -15.08
N GLY A 688 -17.10 -1.32 -14.44
CA GLY A 688 -15.91 -2.09 -14.10
C GLY A 688 -15.03 -2.38 -15.31
N GLN A 689 -15.59 -2.73 -16.47
CA GLN A 689 -14.80 -2.96 -17.69
C GLN A 689 -14.06 -1.71 -18.19
N VAL A 690 -14.67 -0.53 -18.10
CA VAL A 690 -14.02 0.73 -18.49
C VAL A 690 -12.87 1.05 -17.55
N VAL A 691 -13.11 0.91 -16.24
CA VAL A 691 -12.09 1.10 -15.19
C VAL A 691 -10.93 0.12 -15.39
N GLN A 692 -11.20 -1.15 -15.65
CA GLN A 692 -10.16 -2.16 -15.92
C GLN A 692 -9.33 -1.81 -17.15
N ALA A 693 -9.95 -1.33 -18.23
CA ALA A 693 -9.21 -0.94 -19.42
C ALA A 693 -8.30 0.28 -19.16
N ALA A 694 -8.75 1.27 -18.38
CA ALA A 694 -7.91 2.40 -17.97
C ALA A 694 -6.73 1.95 -17.07
N LEU A 695 -6.97 1.01 -16.15
CA LEU A 695 -5.93 0.43 -15.30
C LEU A 695 -4.90 -0.37 -16.11
N GLN A 696 -5.33 -1.14 -17.12
CA GLN A 696 -4.41 -1.87 -18.00
C GLN A 696 -3.46 -0.96 -18.78
N VAL A 697 -3.99 0.16 -19.31
CA VAL A 697 -3.14 1.16 -19.98
C VAL A 697 -2.19 1.82 -18.98
N THR A 698 -2.69 2.19 -17.80
CA THR A 698 -1.89 2.80 -16.72
C THR A 698 -0.76 1.86 -16.29
N GLU A 699 -1.04 0.57 -16.11
CA GLU A 699 -0.05 -0.45 -15.77
C GLU A 699 1.00 -0.63 -16.88
N SER A 700 0.58 -0.65 -18.14
CA SER A 700 1.52 -0.75 -19.26
C SER A 700 2.50 0.42 -19.26
N LEU A 701 1.96 1.65 -19.16
CA LEU A 701 2.76 2.87 -19.15
C LEU A 701 3.66 2.97 -17.91
N SER A 702 3.16 2.59 -16.73
CA SER A 702 3.94 2.63 -15.49
C SER A 702 5.15 1.71 -15.54
N ARG A 703 5.06 0.62 -16.30
CA ARG A 703 6.17 -0.32 -16.57
C ARG A 703 7.04 0.10 -17.76
N GLY A 704 6.82 1.28 -18.34
CA GLY A 704 7.51 1.72 -19.56
C GLY A 704 7.24 0.83 -20.78
N LYS A 705 6.20 -0.02 -20.70
CA LYS A 705 5.73 -0.80 -21.85
C LYS A 705 4.93 0.16 -22.74
N GLY A 706 4.99 -0.06 -24.06
CA GLY A 706 4.13 0.66 -25.00
C GLY A 706 2.65 0.39 -24.74
N LEU A 707 1.77 0.98 -25.55
CA LEU A 707 0.34 0.77 -25.40
C LEU A 707 -0.04 -0.72 -25.62
N PRO A 708 -0.99 -1.26 -24.84
CA PRO A 708 -1.46 -2.63 -25.05
C PRO A 708 -1.94 -2.85 -26.49
N LYS A 709 -1.64 -4.02 -27.07
CA LYS A 709 -2.14 -4.40 -28.41
C LYS A 709 -3.65 -4.71 -28.34
N ALA A 710 -4.42 -4.30 -29.35
CA ALA A 710 -5.84 -4.67 -29.48
C ALA A 710 -5.98 -6.19 -29.52
N GLU A 711 -6.95 -6.72 -28.77
CA GLU A 711 -7.66 -7.89 -29.26
C GLU A 711 -8.53 -7.47 -30.45
N PRO A 712 -8.53 -8.23 -31.56
CA PRO A 712 -9.40 -7.95 -32.69
C PRO A 712 -10.86 -8.17 -32.26
N THR A 713 -11.55 -7.12 -31.86
CA THR A 713 -13.01 -7.14 -31.81
C THR A 713 -13.50 -7.41 -33.23
N GLN A 714 -14.41 -8.40 -33.37
CA GLN A 714 -15.02 -8.75 -34.65
C GLN A 714 -15.38 -7.47 -35.42
N ARG A 715 -14.74 -7.29 -36.58
CA ARG A 715 -14.97 -6.14 -37.46
C ARG A 715 -16.45 -6.01 -37.78
N HIS A 716 -17.15 -5.10 -37.11
CA HIS A 716 -18.37 -4.53 -37.65
C HIS A 716 -18.06 -3.18 -38.28
N MET A 717 -17.68 -3.32 -39.56
CA MET A 717 -17.65 -2.33 -40.64
C MET A 717 -16.68 -1.16 -40.52
N THR A 718 -15.65 -1.25 -41.36
CA THR A 718 -15.00 -0.14 -42.06
C THR A 718 -16.03 0.67 -42.84
N GLY A 719 -16.71 1.60 -42.18
CA GLY A 719 -17.43 2.70 -42.83
C GLY A 719 -16.65 3.98 -42.59
N LYS A 720 -16.42 4.78 -43.64
CA LYS A 720 -15.88 6.14 -43.53
C LYS A 720 -16.51 6.84 -42.32
N HIS A 721 -15.69 7.44 -41.46
CA HIS A 721 -16.14 8.35 -40.41
C HIS A 721 -17.23 9.25 -40.98
N PRO A 722 -18.46 9.27 -40.41
CA PRO A 722 -19.36 10.37 -40.67
C PRO A 722 -18.61 11.61 -40.19
N ARG A 723 -18.32 12.54 -41.11
CA ARG A 723 -18.00 13.91 -40.73
C ARG A 723 -19.06 14.33 -39.71
N GLY A 724 -18.63 14.67 -38.50
CA GLY A 724 -19.43 15.26 -37.43
C GLY A 724 -20.84 14.70 -37.31
N LEU A 725 -21.09 13.84 -36.32
CA LEU A 725 -22.40 13.90 -35.67
C LEU A 725 -22.57 15.36 -35.25
N SER A 726 -23.53 16.06 -35.88
CA SER A 726 -23.87 17.42 -35.52
C SER A 726 -24.13 17.46 -34.01
N HIS A 727 -23.78 18.57 -33.37
CA HIS A 727 -24.02 18.89 -31.95
C HIS A 727 -25.51 18.85 -31.53
N GLU A 728 -26.40 18.21 -32.29
CA GLU A 728 -27.85 18.41 -32.19
C GLU A 728 -28.67 17.25 -31.62
N GLU A 729 -28.12 16.05 -31.42
CA GLU A 729 -28.85 14.96 -30.75
C GLU A 729 -28.23 14.63 -29.40
N ALA A 730 -28.56 15.44 -28.39
CA ALA A 730 -28.22 15.15 -27.00
C ALA A 730 -28.84 13.79 -26.58
N PRO A 731 -28.08 12.90 -25.92
CA PRO A 731 -28.62 11.63 -25.45
C PRO A 731 -29.63 11.91 -24.32
N ALA A 732 -30.91 11.63 -24.56
CA ALA A 732 -31.92 11.62 -23.51
C ALA A 732 -31.77 10.32 -22.71
N TRP A 733 -31.22 10.40 -21.50
CA TRP A 733 -31.24 9.30 -20.56
C TRP A 733 -32.68 9.01 -20.14
N SER A 734 -33.03 7.73 -19.94
CA SER A 734 -34.29 7.46 -19.24
C SER A 734 -34.13 7.86 -17.77
N GLN A 735 -35.15 8.48 -17.20
CA GLN A 735 -35.25 8.79 -15.77
C GLN A 735 -34.84 7.58 -14.92
N ASP A 736 -35.44 6.42 -15.21
CA ASP A 736 -35.18 5.18 -14.47
C ASP A 736 -33.71 4.79 -14.50
N PHE A 737 -33.02 4.98 -15.62
CA PHE A 737 -31.61 4.64 -15.73
C PHE A 737 -30.74 5.53 -14.84
N VAL A 738 -30.91 6.86 -14.89
CA VAL A 738 -30.07 7.78 -14.11
C VAL A 738 -30.34 7.63 -12.62
N VAL A 739 -31.62 7.64 -12.22
CA VAL A 739 -32.02 7.52 -10.81
C VAL A 739 -31.53 6.21 -10.21
N SER A 740 -31.78 5.06 -10.86
CA SER A 740 -31.31 3.77 -10.35
C SER A 740 -29.78 3.73 -10.28
N THR A 741 -29.08 4.23 -11.29
CA THR A 741 -27.61 4.19 -11.31
C THR A 741 -26.98 5.04 -10.20
N LEU A 742 -27.51 6.26 -9.96
CA LEU A 742 -27.05 7.11 -8.85
C LEU A 742 -27.31 6.45 -7.49
N VAL A 743 -28.52 5.94 -7.29
CA VAL A 743 -28.91 5.30 -6.03
C VAL A 743 -28.09 4.02 -5.80
N ASP A 744 -27.98 3.13 -6.78
CA ASP A 744 -27.23 1.88 -6.63
C ASP A 744 -25.73 2.08 -6.42
N SER A 745 -25.19 3.20 -6.92
CA SER A 745 -23.77 3.53 -6.79
C SER A 745 -23.43 4.17 -5.46
N PHE A 746 -24.21 5.12 -4.97
CA PHE A 746 -23.82 5.95 -3.81
C PHE A 746 -24.69 5.75 -2.56
N ALA A 747 -25.88 5.15 -2.68
CA ALA A 747 -26.73 4.91 -1.51
C ALA A 747 -26.33 3.64 -0.75
N SER A 748 -26.39 3.70 0.57
CA SER A 748 -26.34 2.49 1.41
C SER A 748 -27.61 1.64 1.20
N PRO A 749 -27.54 0.30 1.40
CA PRO A 749 -28.67 -0.59 1.15
C PRO A 749 -29.98 -0.17 1.84
N GLY A 750 -29.89 0.35 3.08
CA GLY A 750 -31.06 0.82 3.85
C GLY A 750 -31.66 2.16 3.40
N LYS A 751 -30.97 2.90 2.52
CA LYS A 751 -31.36 4.25 2.07
C LYS A 751 -31.79 4.30 0.60
N LYS A 752 -31.65 3.20 -0.14
CA LYS A 752 -31.98 3.14 -1.57
C LYS A 752 -33.41 3.60 -1.90
N GLN A 753 -34.40 3.10 -1.15
CA GLN A 753 -35.81 3.41 -1.41
C GLN A 753 -36.15 4.89 -1.14
N GLU A 754 -35.61 5.45 -0.06
CA GLU A 754 -35.80 6.85 0.32
C GLU A 754 -35.23 7.78 -0.75
N LEU A 755 -33.98 7.56 -1.15
CA LEU A 755 -33.28 8.37 -2.15
C LEU A 755 -33.92 8.26 -3.54
N SER A 756 -34.34 7.05 -3.93
CA SER A 756 -35.06 6.85 -5.19
C SER A 756 -36.39 7.63 -5.21
N THR A 757 -37.14 7.61 -4.10
CA THR A 757 -38.41 8.36 -3.98
C THR A 757 -38.17 9.87 -4.10
N TYR A 758 -37.14 10.39 -3.42
CA TYR A 758 -36.78 11.81 -3.50
C TYR A 758 -36.41 12.23 -4.93
N LEU A 759 -35.50 11.50 -5.59
CA LEU A 759 -35.06 11.86 -6.93
C LEU A 759 -36.20 11.79 -7.95
N ASN A 760 -37.08 10.80 -7.83
CA ASN A 760 -38.27 10.72 -8.67
C ASN A 760 -39.20 11.93 -8.49
N GLU A 761 -39.31 12.47 -7.27
CA GLU A 761 -40.10 13.69 -7.02
C GLU A 761 -39.43 14.96 -7.55
N VAL A 762 -38.09 15.04 -7.47
CA VAL A 762 -37.31 16.11 -8.11
C VAL A 762 -37.55 16.11 -9.63
N VAL A 763 -37.48 14.93 -10.26
CA VAL A 763 -37.72 14.78 -11.71
C VAL A 763 -39.15 15.19 -12.06
N ARG A 764 -40.16 14.75 -11.30
CA ARG A 764 -41.57 15.17 -11.50
C ARG A 764 -41.74 16.67 -11.40
N THR A 765 -41.14 17.28 -10.39
CA THR A 765 -41.18 18.73 -10.16
C THR A 765 -40.51 19.49 -11.31
N TRP A 766 -39.40 18.96 -11.85
CA TRP A 766 -38.72 19.54 -12.99
C TRP A 766 -39.62 19.55 -14.24
N TYR A 767 -40.24 18.41 -14.60
CA TYR A 767 -41.17 18.38 -15.74
C TYR A 767 -42.37 19.31 -15.56
N ALA A 768 -42.92 19.42 -14.34
CA ALA A 768 -44.01 20.35 -14.04
C ALA A 768 -43.60 21.81 -14.27
N LYS A 769 -42.37 22.19 -13.91
CA LYS A 769 -41.82 23.53 -14.19
C LYS A 769 -41.64 23.78 -15.69
N GLN A 770 -41.15 22.79 -16.44
CA GLN A 770 -40.99 22.93 -17.90
C GLN A 770 -42.34 23.10 -18.61
N ALA A 771 -43.37 22.35 -18.20
CA ALA A 771 -44.73 22.47 -18.74
C ALA A 771 -45.33 23.87 -18.49
N ASN A 772 -45.13 24.44 -17.29
CA ASN A 772 -45.59 25.78 -16.96
C ASN A 772 -44.85 26.89 -17.74
N ALA A 773 -43.55 26.71 -18.00
CA ALA A 773 -42.76 27.64 -18.81
C ALA A 773 -43.24 27.66 -20.28
N GLU A 774 -43.56 26.48 -20.85
CA GLU A 774 -44.10 26.39 -22.22
C GLU A 774 -45.51 27.02 -22.34
N ILE A 775 -46.31 27.03 -21.27
CA ILE A 775 -47.62 27.70 -21.24
C ILE A 775 -47.43 29.23 -21.16
N GLY A 776 -46.49 29.72 -20.35
CA GLY A 776 -46.17 31.15 -20.25
C GLY A 776 -45.64 31.75 -21.56
N ASP A 777 -44.77 31.03 -22.27
CA ASP A 777 -44.25 31.44 -23.58
C ASP A 777 -45.34 31.44 -24.68
N ARG A 778 -46.38 30.62 -24.56
CA ARG A 778 -47.54 30.61 -25.49
C ARG A 778 -48.56 31.72 -25.23
N VAL A 779 -48.57 32.33 -24.04
CA VAL A 779 -49.45 33.47 -23.70
C VAL A 779 -48.81 34.82 -24.08
N MET A 780 -47.50 34.82 -24.38
CA MET A 780 -46.71 36.00 -24.77
C MET A 780 -46.40 36.10 -26.28
N VAL A 781 -46.97 35.22 -27.12
CA VAL A 781 -46.85 35.23 -28.60
C VAL A 781 -48.14 35.71 -29.25
#